data_AF-A0A8U0Q745-F1
#
_entry.id   AF-A0A8U0Q745-F1
#
_cell.length_a   1.000
_cell.length_b   1.000
_cell.length_c   1.000
_cell.angle_alpha   90.00
_cell.angle_beta   90.00
_cell.angle_gamma   90.00
#
_symmetry.space_group_name_H-M   'P 1'
#
loop_
_entity.id
_entity.type
_entity.pdbx_description
1 polymer ?
#
loop_
_entity_poly.entity_id
_entity_poly.type
_entity_poly.pdbx_seq_one_letter_code
_entity_poly.pdbx_strand_id
1 'polypeptide(L)'
;MSEVYDDRKWDLLLDLYSHVKDYETQTGRSVLPALQPVYQSAPAVWSIDLSERKVSLLLEVLKLQPEKKPVELKGWSDEESEVRSFLQCLPYISQLSFCPWLSDNSKLIKSLVGLLSQAAEWEEQSGEKTLRLLSSVCTYRTFPLCDWDDDDKWFQCDFLLDLYSHVKDYETQTGRSVLPVLQPVYQSAPAVWSIDLSKRKVSLLLEVLKLQPEKKPVELRGWSDEESEVRSFLQCLPYISQLSFCPWLSDNSKLIKSLVGLLSQAAEWEEQSGEKRLRLLSSVCTYRTFPFCDGDDYDKWFQCDFLLDLYSHVKDYETQTGRSVLPVLQPVYQSAPAVWSIDLSKRKVSLLLEVLKLQPEKKPVELKGWSDEESEVRSFLQCLPYISQLSCDSDRFFQRVCESIPVRSREDAQQLASLLQALGSTLSLGDQLPRKTCRSVVRVLGLCASRVDLTLTPSKISLKGASLLFTYVSQLHKLRLNVGMSVRLARLARRTGRGGTPLTVPELSLVLKSSQPPDRVLSRALSSVASLLRFWTVQCLDLTDFCIQGHSLITLLCHQGPFTLRLHSDTLQQLAVVVYEAQDKDLTQWFLVKVGGDLTSCRLDCEVLLSLLQHSTHNITVDLRKNRLLEKNISDLLPFLGRVIFKRLSSSFVKSIIRQIYNSRDSDCVSSLLRSSDHWINLNSRELDRVDCTALCFTLQHSHQVKVNLLWTSIPPGEIESILPLLDRVSQLSVDRKLLLSFLHSCAASQILQGALSPTTTTTAAELLRALQYRLDFSCSSSVDLSAHYQGEALCLTTDHCRAINSVLKQSQHSTRLVQNPTQNQSRNQPHVQLILKDCEVEHGALRELLPILHIVKLSLSKALLLQLLDHVCEGIEEGVLRHAEFLCRALDGELDLSETRLNQKACGSLALVLEHSEGLSELDLNHCQLTDRHLQPLLTHLHKVEVLDLSHNDITDALTDRILQLVSTNTSIRTVRLFNNRIKDRSPFLTDKRFEIW
;
A
#
# COMPACT_ATOMS: atom_id res chain seq x y z
N MET A 1 -25.49 -32.44 4.43
CA MET A 1 -26.35 -33.25 3.52
C MET A 1 -25.58 -33.83 2.33
N SER A 2 -24.39 -33.34 1.94
CA SER A 2 -23.56 -33.97 0.88
C SER A 2 -22.66 -35.11 1.37
N GLU A 3 -22.14 -35.06 2.61
CA GLU A 3 -21.26 -36.13 3.15
C GLU A 3 -21.95 -37.49 3.28
N VAL A 4 -23.21 -37.50 3.73
CA VAL A 4 -24.02 -38.74 3.86
C VAL A 4 -24.28 -39.43 2.50
N TYR A 5 -24.13 -38.71 1.38
CA TYR A 5 -24.30 -39.27 0.03
C TYR A 5 -23.01 -39.84 -0.57
N ASP A 6 -21.82 -39.48 -0.08
CA ASP A 6 -20.57 -40.07 -0.58
C ASP A 6 -20.24 -41.40 0.10
N ASP A 7 -20.60 -41.58 1.37
CA ASP A 7 -20.37 -42.84 2.11
C ASP A 7 -21.04 -44.05 1.45
N ARG A 8 -22.27 -43.85 0.95
CA ARG A 8 -23.03 -44.92 0.28
C ARG A 8 -22.46 -45.33 -1.08
N LYS A 9 -21.61 -44.51 -1.71
CA LYS A 9 -21.04 -44.82 -3.04
C LYS A 9 -19.95 -45.88 -2.93
N TRP A 10 -19.13 -45.85 -1.88
CA TRP A 10 -18.04 -46.80 -1.67
C TRP A 10 -18.56 -48.18 -1.32
N ASP A 11 -19.51 -48.22 -0.38
CA ASP A 11 -20.22 -49.44 -0.02
C ASP A 11 -20.89 -50.08 -1.24
N LEU A 12 -21.55 -49.26 -2.08
CA LEU A 12 -22.17 -49.74 -3.30
C LEU A 12 -21.15 -50.35 -4.29
N LEU A 13 -19.96 -49.75 -4.43
CA LEU A 13 -18.91 -50.28 -5.32
C LEU A 13 -18.33 -51.60 -4.78
N LEU A 14 -18.08 -51.70 -3.47
CA LEU A 14 -17.61 -52.94 -2.85
C LEU A 14 -18.67 -54.05 -2.95
N ASP A 15 -19.93 -53.72 -2.69
CA ASP A 15 -21.07 -54.64 -2.81
C ASP A 15 -21.26 -55.08 -4.27
N LEU A 16 -21.20 -54.17 -5.23
CA LEU A 16 -21.25 -54.48 -6.67
C LEU A 16 -20.12 -55.42 -7.09
N TYR A 17 -18.89 -55.21 -6.59
CA TYR A 17 -17.76 -56.07 -6.92
C TYR A 17 -17.98 -57.50 -6.42
N SER A 18 -18.46 -57.65 -5.18
CA SER A 18 -18.78 -58.95 -4.60
C SER A 18 -19.84 -59.71 -5.42
N HIS A 19 -20.94 -59.06 -5.77
CA HIS A 19 -22.01 -59.67 -6.56
C HIS A 19 -21.58 -60.05 -7.98
N VAL A 20 -20.75 -59.21 -8.61
CA VAL A 20 -20.20 -59.51 -9.94
C VAL A 20 -19.27 -60.72 -9.85
N LYS A 21 -18.41 -60.80 -8.83
CA LYS A 21 -17.52 -61.96 -8.63
C LYS A 21 -18.30 -63.25 -8.39
N ASP A 22 -19.34 -63.21 -7.58
CA ASP A 22 -20.21 -64.37 -7.37
C ASP A 22 -20.88 -64.82 -8.68
N TYR A 23 -21.38 -63.87 -9.47
CA TYR A 23 -21.97 -64.14 -10.78
C TYR A 23 -20.96 -64.74 -11.78
N GLU A 24 -19.75 -64.18 -11.90
CA GLU A 24 -18.70 -64.71 -12.77
C GLU A 24 -18.34 -66.16 -12.37
N THR A 25 -18.28 -66.43 -11.07
CA THR A 25 -17.93 -67.76 -10.53
C THR A 25 -19.04 -68.78 -10.78
N GLN A 26 -20.31 -68.38 -10.64
CA GLN A 26 -21.47 -69.25 -10.87
C GLN A 26 -21.74 -69.53 -12.34
N THR A 27 -21.47 -68.58 -13.23
CA THR A 27 -21.84 -68.66 -14.65
C THR A 27 -20.67 -68.93 -15.59
N GLY A 28 -19.43 -68.78 -15.12
CA GLY A 28 -18.20 -68.90 -15.92
C GLY A 28 -18.00 -67.77 -16.94
N ARG A 29 -18.81 -66.70 -16.89
CA ARG A 29 -18.74 -65.56 -17.82
C ARG A 29 -17.96 -64.41 -17.20
N SER A 30 -17.05 -63.79 -17.96
CA SER A 30 -16.31 -62.62 -17.49
C SER A 30 -17.05 -61.32 -17.82
N VAL A 31 -17.44 -60.59 -16.78
CA VAL A 31 -18.19 -59.32 -16.82
C VAL A 31 -17.38 -58.18 -16.19
N LEU A 32 -16.42 -58.50 -15.32
CA LEU A 32 -15.59 -57.51 -14.64
C LEU A 32 -14.84 -56.54 -15.57
N PRO A 33 -14.26 -56.97 -16.73
CA PRO A 33 -13.60 -56.05 -17.66
C PRO A 33 -14.53 -54.96 -18.22
N ALA A 34 -15.83 -55.25 -18.37
CA ALA A 34 -16.81 -54.27 -18.86
C ALA A 34 -17.18 -53.23 -17.79
N LEU A 35 -17.07 -53.59 -16.50
CA LEU A 35 -17.35 -52.71 -15.38
C LEU A 35 -16.11 -51.98 -14.85
N GLN A 36 -14.92 -52.32 -15.34
CA GLN A 36 -13.66 -51.67 -14.98
C GLN A 36 -13.70 -50.14 -15.12
N PRO A 37 -14.30 -49.53 -16.16
CA PRO A 37 -14.44 -48.07 -16.25
C PRO A 37 -15.25 -47.46 -15.09
N VAL A 38 -16.22 -48.19 -14.52
CA VAL A 38 -17.03 -47.73 -13.38
C VAL A 38 -16.17 -47.61 -12.13
N TYR A 39 -15.37 -48.63 -11.83
CA TYR A 39 -14.42 -48.59 -10.71
C TYR A 39 -13.31 -47.55 -10.89
N GLN A 40 -12.89 -47.30 -12.13
CA GLN A 40 -11.87 -46.29 -12.46
C GLN A 40 -12.41 -44.85 -12.44
N SER A 41 -13.73 -44.68 -12.61
CA SER A 41 -14.44 -43.39 -12.51
C SER A 41 -14.79 -42.99 -11.07
N ALA A 42 -14.40 -43.80 -10.08
CA ALA A 42 -14.72 -43.58 -8.68
C ALA A 42 -14.01 -42.33 -8.11
N PRO A 43 -14.55 -41.71 -7.04
CA PRO A 43 -14.01 -40.47 -6.48
C PRO A 43 -12.54 -40.54 -6.02
N ALA A 44 -11.97 -39.38 -5.70
CA ALA A 44 -10.54 -39.22 -5.45
C ALA A 44 -10.02 -39.94 -4.18
N VAL A 45 -10.83 -40.06 -3.12
CA VAL A 45 -10.46 -40.65 -1.82
C VAL A 45 -11.40 -41.79 -1.47
N TRP A 46 -10.88 -42.98 -1.14
CA TRP A 46 -11.68 -44.13 -0.75
C TRP A 46 -11.90 -44.15 0.76
N SER A 47 -13.13 -44.36 1.23
CA SER A 47 -13.42 -44.52 2.65
C SER A 47 -13.82 -45.95 2.96
N ILE A 48 -13.31 -46.53 4.05
CA ILE A 48 -13.71 -47.84 4.56
C ILE A 48 -13.84 -47.85 6.09
N ASP A 49 -14.85 -48.56 6.58
CA ASP A 49 -14.94 -48.95 7.98
C ASP A 49 -14.44 -50.39 8.14
N LEU A 50 -13.27 -50.57 8.76
CA LEU A 50 -12.67 -51.88 8.98
C LEU A 50 -13.46 -52.72 9.99
N SER A 51 -14.24 -52.08 10.87
CA SER A 51 -15.03 -52.78 11.88
C SER A 51 -16.29 -53.43 11.31
N GLU A 52 -16.76 -52.95 10.15
CA GLU A 52 -18.00 -53.43 9.53
C GLU A 52 -17.79 -54.20 8.21
N ARG A 53 -16.66 -54.01 7.52
CA ARG A 53 -16.44 -54.53 6.16
C ARG A 53 -15.14 -55.32 6.01
N LYS A 54 -15.18 -56.36 5.18
CA LYS A 54 -14.03 -57.20 4.84
C LYS A 54 -13.06 -56.47 3.91
N VAL A 55 -11.80 -56.40 4.31
CA VAL A 55 -10.75 -55.68 3.58
C VAL A 55 -10.31 -56.38 2.30
N SER A 56 -10.54 -57.70 2.20
CA SER A 56 -10.24 -58.48 1.00
C SER A 56 -10.94 -57.95 -0.26
N LEU A 57 -12.15 -57.38 -0.12
CA LEU A 57 -12.85 -56.73 -1.23
C LEU A 57 -12.19 -55.40 -1.64
N LEU A 58 -11.75 -54.60 -0.67
CA LEU A 58 -11.05 -53.35 -0.92
C LEU A 58 -9.73 -53.59 -1.66
N LEU A 59 -8.96 -54.60 -1.27
CA LEU A 59 -7.71 -54.96 -1.93
C LEU A 59 -7.91 -55.25 -3.43
N GLU A 60 -8.93 -56.04 -3.75
CA GLU A 60 -9.26 -56.40 -5.12
C GLU A 60 -9.72 -55.20 -5.93
N VAL A 61 -10.50 -54.29 -5.34
CA VAL A 61 -10.95 -53.06 -6.00
C VAL A 61 -9.81 -52.05 -6.20
N LEU A 62 -8.87 -51.95 -5.25
CA LEU A 62 -7.67 -51.12 -5.38
C LEU A 62 -6.74 -51.60 -6.50
N LYS A 63 -6.64 -52.92 -6.75
CA LYS A 63 -5.88 -53.48 -7.88
C LYS A 63 -6.42 -53.06 -9.25
N LEU A 64 -7.70 -52.68 -9.35
CA LEU A 64 -8.32 -52.22 -10.60
C LEU A 64 -8.01 -50.74 -10.92
N GLN A 65 -7.43 -50.01 -9.96
CA GLN A 65 -7.16 -48.58 -10.08
C GLN A 65 -5.88 -48.32 -10.90
N PRO A 66 -5.88 -47.31 -11.79
CA PRO A 66 -4.72 -46.99 -12.61
C PRO A 66 -3.60 -46.28 -11.82
N GLU A 67 -3.95 -45.64 -10.70
CA GLU A 67 -3.03 -44.93 -9.80
C GLU A 67 -3.34 -45.32 -8.34
N LYS A 68 -2.34 -45.20 -7.45
CA LYS A 68 -2.54 -45.38 -6.01
C LYS A 68 -3.56 -44.38 -5.48
N LYS A 69 -4.48 -44.84 -4.62
CA LYS A 69 -5.57 -44.00 -4.12
C LYS A 69 -5.37 -43.64 -2.65
N PRO A 70 -5.73 -42.42 -2.22
CA PRO A 70 -5.82 -42.08 -0.81
C PRO A 70 -6.98 -42.86 -0.17
N VAL A 71 -6.77 -43.37 1.04
CA VAL A 71 -7.72 -44.18 1.80
C VAL A 71 -7.96 -43.58 3.17
N GLU A 72 -9.23 -43.36 3.53
CA GLU A 72 -9.70 -42.92 4.83
C GLU A 72 -10.29 -44.09 5.63
N LEU A 73 -9.85 -44.25 6.88
CA LEU A 73 -10.35 -45.25 7.83
C LEU A 73 -11.35 -44.63 8.81
N LYS A 74 -12.56 -45.20 8.90
CA LYS A 74 -13.65 -44.74 9.79
C LYS A 74 -13.78 -45.54 11.09
N GLY A 75 -13.45 -46.82 11.03
CA GLY A 75 -13.48 -47.72 12.18
C GLY A 75 -12.34 -48.73 12.09
N TRP A 76 -12.04 -49.36 13.22
CA TRP A 76 -10.92 -50.27 13.39
C TRP A 76 -11.42 -51.65 13.82
N SER A 77 -10.87 -52.71 13.22
CA SER A 77 -11.16 -54.10 13.61
C SER A 77 -10.05 -54.64 14.50
N ASP A 78 -10.43 -55.31 15.59
CA ASP A 78 -9.51 -56.08 16.42
C ASP A 78 -9.20 -57.46 15.81
N GLU A 79 -9.85 -57.84 14.70
CA GLU A 79 -9.55 -59.07 13.98
C GLU A 79 -8.22 -58.94 13.22
N GLU A 80 -7.21 -59.67 13.70
CA GLU A 80 -5.86 -59.68 13.16
C GLU A 80 -5.81 -60.01 11.66
N SER A 81 -6.71 -60.87 11.17
CA SER A 81 -6.84 -61.20 9.75
C SER A 81 -7.28 -60.03 8.87
N GLU A 82 -8.15 -59.15 9.38
CA GLU A 82 -8.62 -57.97 8.64
C GLU A 82 -7.55 -56.88 8.64
N VAL A 83 -6.84 -56.67 9.76
CA VAL A 83 -5.68 -55.76 9.83
C VAL A 83 -4.56 -56.23 8.89
N ARG A 84 -4.24 -57.52 8.86
CA ARG A 84 -3.27 -58.08 7.90
C ARG A 84 -3.70 -57.89 6.45
N SER A 85 -4.98 -58.12 6.16
CA SER A 85 -5.54 -57.88 4.82
C SER A 85 -5.43 -56.41 4.43
N PHE A 86 -5.57 -55.48 5.38
CA PHE A 86 -5.34 -54.05 5.16
C PHE A 86 -3.87 -53.70 4.88
N LEU A 87 -2.92 -54.31 5.58
CA LEU A 87 -1.49 -54.11 5.30
C LEU A 87 -1.12 -54.51 3.86
N GLN A 88 -1.81 -55.50 3.29
CA GLN A 88 -1.64 -55.91 1.89
C GLN A 88 -2.18 -54.86 0.89
N CYS A 89 -3.02 -53.92 1.32
CA CYS A 89 -3.50 -52.81 0.50
C CYS A 89 -2.46 -51.69 0.36
N LEU A 90 -1.51 -51.55 1.29
CA LEU A 90 -0.53 -50.45 1.34
C LEU A 90 0.21 -50.18 0.01
N PRO A 91 0.61 -51.18 -0.81
CA PRO A 91 1.23 -50.94 -2.11
C PRO A 91 0.36 -50.12 -3.08
N TYR A 92 -0.96 -50.15 -2.92
CA TYR A 92 -1.95 -49.48 -3.77
C TYR A 92 -2.48 -48.17 -3.16
N ILE A 93 -2.02 -47.80 -1.97
CA ILE A 93 -2.46 -46.60 -1.24
C ILE A 93 -1.44 -45.49 -1.43
N SER A 94 -1.90 -44.27 -1.74
CA SER A 94 -1.04 -43.09 -1.85
C SER A 94 -0.96 -42.28 -0.56
N GLN A 95 -2.04 -42.23 0.22
CA GLN A 95 -2.12 -41.57 1.51
C GLN A 95 -3.12 -42.31 2.41
N LEU A 96 -2.82 -42.39 3.70
CA LEU A 96 -3.70 -42.98 4.71
C LEU A 96 -4.20 -41.88 5.64
N SER A 97 -5.52 -41.68 5.67
CA SER A 97 -6.19 -40.79 6.60
C SER A 97 -7.14 -41.50 7.55
N PHE A 98 -7.52 -40.82 8.62
CA PHE A 98 -8.46 -41.32 9.62
C PHE A 98 -9.61 -40.33 9.76
N CYS A 99 -10.82 -40.84 9.93
CA CYS A 99 -12.01 -40.01 10.00
C CYS A 99 -12.09 -39.26 11.35
N PRO A 100 -12.39 -37.94 11.37
CA PRO A 100 -12.38 -37.13 12.60
C PRO A 100 -13.47 -37.47 13.63
N TRP A 101 -14.53 -38.19 13.24
CA TRP A 101 -15.70 -38.47 14.10
C TRP A 101 -15.48 -39.55 15.18
N LEU A 102 -14.26 -40.10 15.28
CA LEU A 102 -13.87 -40.94 16.40
C LEU A 102 -13.73 -40.05 17.65
N SER A 103 -14.84 -39.92 18.39
CA SER A 103 -15.05 -39.12 19.62
C SER A 103 -14.03 -39.30 20.77
N ASP A 104 -12.97 -40.08 20.61
CA ASP A 104 -11.98 -40.37 21.63
C ASP A 104 -10.57 -40.50 21.03
N ASN A 105 -9.73 -39.47 21.23
CA ASN A 105 -8.31 -39.46 20.83
C ASN A 105 -7.55 -40.67 21.37
N SER A 106 -7.92 -41.20 22.54
CA SER A 106 -7.29 -42.40 23.11
C SER A 106 -7.56 -43.64 22.26
N LYS A 107 -8.78 -43.78 21.71
CA LYS A 107 -9.11 -44.90 20.82
C LYS A 107 -8.34 -44.81 19.51
N LEU A 108 -8.26 -43.62 18.92
CA LEU A 108 -7.46 -43.36 17.72
C LEU A 108 -5.99 -43.73 17.91
N ILE A 109 -5.37 -43.27 19.00
CA ILE A 109 -3.97 -43.59 19.31
C ILE A 109 -3.79 -45.10 19.49
N LYS A 110 -4.70 -45.78 20.20
CA LYS A 110 -4.64 -47.23 20.36
C LYS A 110 -4.73 -47.98 19.03
N SER A 111 -5.65 -47.59 18.14
CA SER A 111 -5.77 -48.19 16.81
C SER A 111 -4.52 -47.98 15.96
N LEU A 112 -3.94 -46.77 15.98
CA LEU A 112 -2.69 -46.45 15.28
C LEU A 112 -1.49 -47.26 15.78
N VAL A 113 -1.33 -47.37 17.10
CA VAL A 113 -0.28 -48.21 17.70
C VAL A 113 -0.53 -49.69 17.38
N GLY A 114 -1.78 -50.12 17.36
CA GLY A 114 -2.21 -51.45 16.89
C GLY A 114 -1.77 -51.73 15.46
N LEU A 115 -2.05 -50.82 14.52
CA LEU A 115 -1.61 -50.92 13.12
C LEU A 115 -0.08 -51.04 13.00
N LEU A 116 0.67 -50.20 13.72
CA LEU A 116 2.14 -50.22 13.73
C LEU A 116 2.68 -51.55 14.28
N SER A 117 2.06 -52.05 15.36
CA SER A 117 2.45 -53.31 15.97
C SER A 117 2.29 -54.50 15.02
N GLN A 118 1.14 -54.58 14.35
CA GLN A 118 0.85 -55.64 13.37
C GLN A 118 1.70 -55.54 12.10
N ALA A 119 2.00 -54.32 11.65
CA ALA A 119 2.93 -54.11 10.54
C ALA A 119 4.35 -54.62 10.87
N ALA A 120 4.81 -54.37 12.10
CA ALA A 120 6.12 -54.85 12.55
C ALA A 120 6.18 -56.37 12.66
N GLU A 121 5.12 -57.00 13.18
CA GLU A 121 5.00 -58.45 13.25
C GLU A 121 4.99 -59.11 11.87
N TRP A 122 4.25 -58.53 10.93
CA TRP A 122 4.16 -59.05 9.58
C TRP A 122 5.49 -58.92 8.84
N GLU A 123 6.20 -57.80 8.96
CA GLU A 123 7.51 -57.59 8.33
C GLU A 123 8.56 -58.60 8.85
N GLU A 124 8.53 -58.92 10.14
CA GLU A 124 9.39 -59.95 10.75
C GLU A 124 9.07 -61.37 10.22
N GLN A 125 7.79 -61.70 10.02
CA GLN A 125 7.35 -63.02 9.57
C GLN A 125 7.48 -63.24 8.06
N SER A 126 7.16 -62.23 7.25
CA SER A 126 7.08 -62.33 5.79
C SER A 126 8.35 -61.88 5.08
N GLY A 127 9.16 -61.03 5.72
CA GLY A 127 10.29 -60.34 5.10
C GLY A 127 9.88 -59.17 4.17
N GLU A 128 8.59 -58.84 4.08
CA GLU A 128 8.10 -57.70 3.32
C GLU A 128 8.32 -56.38 4.07
N LYS A 129 8.72 -55.32 3.35
CA LYS A 129 9.05 -54.00 3.94
C LYS A 129 7.79 -53.19 4.30
N THR A 130 6.90 -53.77 5.09
CA THR A 130 5.56 -53.22 5.40
C THR A 130 5.61 -51.94 6.21
N LEU A 131 6.51 -51.81 7.20
CA LEU A 131 6.71 -50.57 7.96
C LEU A 131 7.18 -49.42 7.06
N ARG A 132 8.01 -49.72 6.05
CA ARG A 132 8.43 -48.73 5.05
C ARG A 132 7.27 -48.26 4.17
N LEU A 133 6.38 -49.17 3.78
CA LEU A 133 5.17 -48.82 3.02
C LEU A 133 4.21 -47.99 3.88
N LEU A 134 4.02 -48.35 5.15
CA LEU A 134 3.18 -47.61 6.08
C LEU A 134 3.74 -46.19 6.32
N SER A 135 5.06 -46.06 6.48
CA SER A 135 5.72 -44.76 6.62
C SER A 135 5.51 -43.86 5.39
N SER A 136 5.43 -44.45 4.19
CA SER A 136 5.24 -43.70 2.95
C SER A 136 3.82 -43.16 2.75
N VAL A 137 2.82 -43.71 3.46
CA VAL A 137 1.41 -43.30 3.34
C VAL A 137 0.95 -42.39 4.49
N CYS A 138 1.74 -42.26 5.56
CA CYS A 138 1.41 -41.43 6.72
C CYS A 138 2.08 -40.06 6.64
N THR A 139 1.29 -38.98 6.68
CA THR A 139 1.79 -37.59 6.79
C THR A 139 0.99 -36.82 7.82
N TYR A 140 1.49 -35.69 8.33
CA TYR A 140 0.74 -34.87 9.28
C TYR A 140 -0.64 -34.44 8.75
N ARG A 141 -0.72 -34.06 7.47
CA ARG A 141 -1.96 -33.62 6.82
C ARG A 141 -3.02 -34.71 6.70
N THR A 142 -2.66 -35.97 6.90
CA THR A 142 -3.58 -37.10 6.78
C THR A 142 -4.06 -37.61 8.14
N PHE A 143 -3.53 -37.09 9.25
CA PHE A 143 -4.01 -37.46 10.58
C PHE A 143 -5.32 -36.72 10.94
N PRO A 144 -6.19 -37.31 11.77
CA PRO A 144 -7.52 -36.79 12.09
C PRO A 144 -7.40 -35.63 13.08
N LEU A 145 -6.95 -34.48 12.59
CA LEU A 145 -6.90 -33.24 13.35
C LEU A 145 -7.99 -32.36 12.78
N CYS A 146 -9.14 -32.35 13.46
CA CYS A 146 -10.35 -31.69 12.98
C CYS A 146 -10.09 -30.23 12.57
N ASP A 147 -10.63 -29.80 11.42
CA ASP A 147 -10.71 -28.41 10.95
C ASP A 147 -11.76 -27.62 11.76
N TRP A 148 -11.56 -27.47 13.07
CA TRP A 148 -12.27 -26.43 13.82
C TRP A 148 -11.39 -25.17 13.85
N ASP A 149 -12.02 -24.03 14.11
CA ASP A 149 -11.49 -22.67 14.03
C ASP A 149 -10.06 -22.51 14.61
N ASP A 150 -9.40 -21.38 14.30
CA ASP A 150 -8.03 -21.02 14.73
C ASP A 150 -7.72 -21.26 16.24
N ASP A 151 -8.75 -21.40 17.07
CA ASP A 151 -8.70 -21.71 18.50
C ASP A 151 -8.26 -23.16 18.85
N ASP A 152 -8.24 -24.11 17.90
CA ASP A 152 -7.98 -25.55 18.17
C ASP A 152 -6.55 -26.04 17.89
N LYS A 153 -5.62 -25.15 17.54
CA LYS A 153 -4.19 -25.47 17.25
C LYS A 153 -3.46 -26.25 18.37
N TRP A 154 -3.87 -26.08 19.62
CA TRP A 154 -3.21 -26.71 20.77
C TRP A 154 -3.66 -28.16 21.00
N PHE A 155 -4.91 -28.52 20.66
CA PHE A 155 -5.36 -29.92 20.70
C PHE A 155 -4.51 -30.81 19.79
N GLN A 156 -4.02 -30.25 18.68
CA GLN A 156 -3.15 -30.94 17.73
C GLN A 156 -1.78 -31.27 18.32
N CYS A 157 -1.18 -30.32 19.05
CA CYS A 157 0.10 -30.53 19.72
C CYS A 157 -0.03 -31.60 20.82
N ASP A 158 -1.10 -31.54 21.59
CA ASP A 158 -1.42 -32.51 22.64
C ASP A 158 -1.57 -33.94 22.08
N PHE A 159 -2.31 -34.10 20.98
CA PHE A 159 -2.47 -35.41 20.32
C PHE A 159 -1.12 -36.00 19.88
N LEU A 160 -0.23 -35.20 19.30
CA LEU A 160 1.08 -35.66 18.82
C LEU A 160 2.00 -36.10 19.97
N LEU A 161 1.96 -35.37 21.08
CA LEU A 161 2.69 -35.72 22.30
C LEU A 161 2.16 -37.03 22.92
N ASP A 162 0.84 -37.19 22.96
CA ASP A 162 0.20 -38.41 23.46
C ASP A 162 0.54 -39.62 22.57
N LEU A 163 0.46 -39.47 21.24
CA LEU A 163 0.88 -40.51 20.28
C LEU A 163 2.35 -40.91 20.47
N TYR A 164 3.24 -39.94 20.68
CA TYR A 164 4.67 -40.21 20.88
C TYR A 164 4.91 -41.07 22.12
N SER A 165 4.24 -40.72 23.23
CA SER A 165 4.35 -41.44 24.49
C SER A 165 3.89 -42.90 24.36
N HIS A 166 2.73 -43.14 23.76
CA HIS A 166 2.20 -44.49 23.57
C HIS A 166 3.07 -45.36 22.66
N VAL A 167 3.63 -44.78 21.60
CA VAL A 167 4.55 -45.49 20.70
C VAL A 167 5.84 -45.85 21.43
N LYS A 168 6.39 -44.92 22.23
CA LYS A 168 7.57 -45.20 23.05
C LYS A 168 7.33 -46.29 24.08
N ASP A 169 6.18 -46.27 24.75
CA ASP A 169 5.79 -47.32 25.68
C ASP A 169 5.74 -48.68 24.97
N TYR A 170 5.15 -48.75 23.77
CA TYR A 170 5.15 -49.97 22.96
C TYR A 170 6.57 -50.44 22.58
N GLU A 171 7.44 -49.55 22.10
CA GLU A 171 8.84 -49.90 21.74
C GLU A 171 9.60 -50.44 22.97
N THR A 172 9.39 -49.84 24.15
CA THR A 172 10.05 -50.31 25.39
C THR A 172 9.52 -51.65 25.88
N GLN A 173 8.21 -51.92 25.75
CA GLN A 173 7.60 -53.17 26.18
C GLN A 173 7.95 -54.34 25.26
N THR A 174 8.04 -54.10 23.96
CA THR A 174 8.22 -55.17 22.95
C THR A 174 9.64 -55.29 22.44
N GLY A 175 10.48 -54.25 22.61
CA GLY A 175 11.82 -54.17 22.03
C GLY A 175 11.82 -53.90 20.51
N ARG A 176 10.66 -53.70 19.89
CA ARG A 176 10.52 -53.44 18.45
C ARG A 176 10.60 -51.94 18.16
N SER A 177 11.24 -51.56 17.07
CA SER A 177 11.31 -50.15 16.66
C SER A 177 10.28 -49.80 15.59
N VAL A 178 9.31 -48.97 15.96
CA VAL A 178 8.20 -48.52 15.10
C VAL A 178 8.10 -47.00 15.00
N LEU A 179 8.75 -46.25 15.90
CA LEU A 179 8.79 -44.78 15.84
C LEU A 179 9.31 -44.22 14.51
N PRO A 180 10.33 -44.81 13.85
CA PRO A 180 10.81 -44.32 12.55
C PRO A 180 9.69 -44.25 11.48
N VAL A 181 8.64 -45.05 11.61
CA VAL A 181 7.49 -45.02 10.70
C VAL A 181 6.73 -43.69 10.79
N LEU A 182 6.64 -43.12 12.00
CA LEU A 182 5.95 -41.86 12.28
C LEU A 182 6.86 -40.64 12.12
N GLN A 183 8.15 -40.81 11.84
CA GLN A 183 9.07 -39.70 11.65
C GLN A 183 8.57 -38.68 10.58
N PRO A 184 8.01 -39.09 9.42
CA PRO A 184 7.43 -38.16 8.47
C PRO A 184 6.26 -37.35 9.05
N VAL A 185 5.47 -37.93 9.97
CA VAL A 185 4.36 -37.24 10.63
C VAL A 185 4.89 -36.12 11.53
N TYR A 186 5.87 -36.40 12.38
CA TYR A 186 6.47 -35.37 13.23
C TYR A 186 7.24 -34.32 12.43
N GLN A 187 7.93 -34.69 11.35
CA GLN A 187 8.67 -33.74 10.50
C GLN A 187 7.77 -32.81 9.68
N SER A 188 6.52 -33.20 9.42
CA SER A 188 5.55 -32.43 8.65
C SER A 188 4.57 -31.61 9.51
N ALA A 189 4.74 -31.59 10.83
CA ALA A 189 3.80 -31.06 11.83
C ALA A 189 4.44 -30.08 12.82
N PRO A 190 3.62 -29.27 13.53
CA PRO A 190 2.92 -28.05 13.09
C PRO A 190 3.87 -26.84 12.90
N ALA A 191 3.34 -25.74 12.36
CA ALA A 191 4.08 -24.49 12.18
C ALA A 191 4.48 -23.81 13.51
N VAL A 192 3.70 -24.02 14.58
CA VAL A 192 3.95 -23.55 15.94
C VAL A 192 3.55 -24.67 16.91
N TRP A 193 4.39 -24.97 17.89
CA TRP A 193 4.10 -25.93 18.96
C TRP A 193 3.49 -25.21 20.15
N SER A 194 2.26 -25.54 20.55
CA SER A 194 1.63 -24.97 21.75
C SER A 194 1.63 -26.00 22.88
N ILE A 195 2.09 -25.61 24.08
CA ILE A 195 2.11 -26.49 25.26
C ILE A 195 1.59 -25.76 26.50
N ASP A 196 0.82 -26.48 27.30
CA ASP A 196 0.44 -26.08 28.66
C ASP A 196 1.38 -26.76 29.68
N LEU A 197 2.40 -26.03 30.14
CA LEU A 197 3.36 -26.54 31.12
C LEU A 197 2.71 -26.91 32.45
N SER A 198 1.54 -26.35 32.78
CA SER A 198 0.83 -26.67 34.03
C SER A 198 0.15 -28.04 33.99
N LYS A 199 -0.05 -28.61 32.80
CA LYS A 199 -0.78 -29.88 32.60
C LYS A 199 0.08 -30.98 32.01
N ARG A 200 1.14 -30.65 31.27
CA ARG A 200 1.89 -31.60 30.44
C ARG A 200 3.37 -31.61 30.82
N LYS A 201 3.97 -32.81 30.77
CA LYS A 201 5.40 -33.01 30.98
C LYS A 201 6.21 -32.53 29.79
N VAL A 202 7.22 -31.71 30.05
CA VAL A 202 8.05 -31.09 29.01
C VAL A 202 9.03 -32.07 28.38
N SER A 203 9.35 -33.16 29.08
CA SER A 203 10.23 -34.22 28.56
C SER A 203 9.75 -34.80 27.22
N LEU A 204 8.43 -34.90 27.02
CA LEU A 204 7.85 -35.37 25.76
C LEU A 204 8.05 -34.35 24.62
N LEU A 205 7.84 -33.06 24.93
CA LEU A 205 8.05 -31.98 23.96
C LEU A 205 9.51 -31.92 23.50
N LEU A 206 10.47 -32.09 24.42
CA LEU A 206 11.89 -32.12 24.07
C LEU A 206 12.21 -33.21 23.05
N GLU A 207 11.71 -34.42 23.28
CA GLU A 207 11.93 -35.54 22.37
C GLU A 207 11.29 -35.32 21.00
N VAL A 208 10.09 -34.76 20.96
CA VAL A 208 9.40 -34.45 19.70
C VAL A 208 10.07 -33.29 18.94
N LEU A 209 10.59 -32.28 19.65
CA LEU A 209 11.35 -31.18 19.03
C LEU A 209 12.67 -31.66 18.40
N LYS A 210 13.32 -32.70 18.97
CA LYS A 210 14.52 -33.32 18.37
C LYS A 210 14.24 -34.01 17.02
N LEU A 211 13.00 -34.41 16.76
CA LEU A 211 12.59 -35.03 15.49
C LEU A 211 12.40 -33.99 14.37
N GLN A 212 12.36 -32.70 14.71
CA GLN A 212 12.08 -31.63 13.76
C GLN A 212 13.29 -31.34 12.85
N PRO A 213 13.07 -31.12 11.54
CA PRO A 213 14.16 -30.79 10.61
C PRO A 213 14.72 -29.38 10.85
N GLU A 214 13.90 -28.48 11.41
CA GLU A 214 14.22 -27.08 11.67
C GLU A 214 13.67 -26.65 13.04
N LYS A 215 14.22 -25.58 13.60
CA LYS A 215 13.71 -25.01 14.86
C LYS A 215 12.31 -24.44 14.68
N LYS A 216 11.38 -24.85 15.54
CA LYS A 216 9.98 -24.39 15.48
C LYS A 216 9.68 -23.34 16.55
N PRO A 217 8.77 -22.38 16.30
CA PRO A 217 8.21 -21.53 17.34
C PRO A 217 7.46 -22.36 18.38
N VAL A 218 7.53 -21.95 19.65
CA VAL A 218 6.81 -22.58 20.76
C VAL A 218 5.98 -21.53 21.50
N GLU A 219 4.69 -21.82 21.69
CA GLU A 219 3.75 -21.04 22.48
C GLU A 219 3.48 -21.69 23.85
N LEU A 220 3.54 -20.91 24.93
CA LEU A 220 3.22 -21.34 26.29
C LEU A 220 1.86 -20.81 26.76
N ARG A 221 0.98 -21.70 27.24
CA ARG A 221 -0.37 -21.35 27.76
C ARG A 221 -0.56 -21.50 29.27
N GLY A 222 0.44 -22.03 29.96
CA GLY A 222 0.43 -22.25 31.41
C GLY A 222 1.84 -22.42 31.93
N TRP A 223 2.01 -22.29 33.25
CA TRP A 223 3.30 -22.39 33.91
C TRP A 223 3.26 -23.47 34.98
N SER A 224 4.34 -24.24 35.09
CA SER A 224 4.53 -25.18 36.19
C SER A 224 5.39 -24.54 37.27
N ASP A 225 4.94 -24.65 38.52
CA ASP A 225 5.78 -24.29 39.67
C ASP A 225 6.81 -25.39 39.99
N GLU A 226 6.75 -26.55 39.30
CA GLU A 226 7.75 -27.59 39.43
C GLU A 226 9.06 -27.20 38.72
N GLU A 227 10.10 -26.97 39.52
CA GLU A 227 11.44 -26.61 39.05
C GLU A 227 12.02 -27.61 38.03
N SER A 228 11.70 -28.89 38.16
CA SER A 228 12.10 -29.93 37.21
C SER A 228 11.48 -29.76 35.81
N GLU A 229 10.23 -29.31 35.74
CA GLU A 229 9.54 -29.08 34.46
C GLU A 229 10.07 -27.81 33.79
N VAL A 230 10.32 -26.74 34.56
CA VAL A 230 10.96 -25.52 34.06
C VAL A 230 12.37 -25.81 33.54
N ARG A 231 13.15 -26.62 34.26
CA ARG A 231 14.46 -27.07 33.78
C ARG A 231 14.32 -27.90 32.50
N SER A 232 13.38 -28.84 32.47
CA SER A 232 13.13 -29.63 31.25
C SER A 232 12.78 -28.73 30.06
N PHE A 233 12.04 -27.63 30.27
CA PHE A 233 11.77 -26.63 29.24
C PHE A 233 13.01 -25.85 28.78
N LEU A 234 13.88 -25.45 29.70
CA LEU A 234 15.14 -24.79 29.33
C LEU A 234 16.02 -25.67 28.43
N GLN A 235 15.90 -26.99 28.52
CA GLN A 235 16.57 -27.94 27.62
C GLN A 235 16.02 -27.91 26.19
N CYS A 236 14.77 -27.46 25.99
CA CYS A 236 14.16 -27.32 24.66
C CYS A 236 14.71 -26.12 23.87
N LEU A 237 15.23 -25.08 24.54
CA LEU A 237 15.67 -23.82 23.90
C LEU A 237 16.55 -23.98 22.64
N PRO A 238 17.52 -24.92 22.55
CA PRO A 238 18.31 -25.12 21.34
C PRO A 238 17.49 -25.46 20.10
N TYR A 239 16.30 -26.06 20.27
CA TYR A 239 15.40 -26.52 19.21
C TYR A 239 14.26 -25.55 18.90
N ILE A 240 14.20 -24.42 19.61
CA ILE A 240 13.14 -23.41 19.48
C ILE A 240 13.66 -22.22 18.67
N SER A 241 12.87 -21.72 17.73
CA SER A 241 13.21 -20.51 16.96
C SER A 241 12.67 -19.25 17.61
N GLN A 242 11.47 -19.31 18.18
CA GLN A 242 10.79 -18.20 18.84
C GLN A 242 9.96 -18.73 20.01
N LEU A 243 9.94 -17.97 21.11
CA LEU A 243 9.12 -18.26 22.28
C LEU A 243 8.00 -17.23 22.38
N SER A 244 6.76 -17.69 22.32
CA SER A 244 5.56 -16.89 22.53
C SER A 244 4.74 -17.33 23.74
N PHE A 245 3.88 -16.43 24.19
CA PHE A 245 2.98 -16.67 25.31
C PHE A 245 1.55 -16.39 24.85
N CYS A 246 0.60 -17.23 25.25
CA CYS A 246 -0.77 -17.06 24.84
C CYS A 246 -1.44 -15.88 25.58
N PRO A 247 -2.14 -14.97 24.87
CA PRO A 247 -2.75 -13.77 25.46
C PRO A 247 -3.82 -14.06 26.52
N TRP A 248 -4.49 -15.22 26.44
CA TRP A 248 -5.62 -15.58 27.30
C TRP A 248 -5.22 -16.02 28.72
N LEU A 249 -3.94 -15.93 29.08
CA LEU A 249 -3.49 -16.12 30.45
C LEU A 249 -4.09 -15.04 31.35
N SER A 250 -5.19 -15.40 32.02
CA SER A 250 -5.83 -14.60 33.05
C SER A 250 -4.80 -14.09 34.07
N ASP A 251 -4.60 -12.76 34.10
CA ASP A 251 -3.74 -11.96 34.99
C ASP A 251 -2.27 -11.74 34.52
N ASN A 252 -1.98 -10.51 34.04
CA ASN A 252 -0.62 -10.03 33.69
C ASN A 252 0.40 -10.28 34.80
N SER A 253 -0.02 -10.21 36.07
CA SER A 253 0.90 -10.44 37.19
C SER A 253 1.38 -11.88 37.25
N LYS A 254 0.56 -12.86 36.83
CA LYS A 254 0.96 -14.27 36.74
C LYS A 254 1.94 -14.47 35.60
N LEU A 255 1.67 -13.87 34.43
CA LEU A 255 2.58 -13.89 33.29
C LEU A 255 3.96 -13.32 33.63
N ILE A 256 4.01 -12.16 34.27
CA ILE A 256 5.27 -11.54 34.69
C ILE A 256 6.00 -12.43 35.71
N LYS A 257 5.30 -13.00 36.69
CA LYS A 257 5.89 -13.94 37.64
C LYS A 257 6.47 -15.17 36.96
N SER A 258 5.76 -15.77 36.00
CA SER A 258 6.23 -16.92 35.24
C SER A 258 7.47 -16.58 34.39
N LEU A 259 7.48 -15.43 33.72
CA LEU A 259 8.63 -14.94 32.95
C LEU A 259 9.87 -14.70 33.83
N VAL A 260 9.68 -14.05 34.98
CA VAL A 260 10.76 -13.82 35.95
C VAL A 260 11.24 -15.15 36.53
N GLY A 261 10.34 -16.10 36.78
CA GLY A 261 10.68 -17.48 37.20
C GLY A 261 11.50 -18.24 36.14
N LEU A 262 11.17 -18.10 34.86
CA LEU A 262 11.95 -18.68 33.76
C LEU A 262 13.37 -18.08 33.72
N LEU A 263 13.48 -16.76 33.84
CA LEU A 263 14.76 -16.05 33.86
C LEU A 263 15.60 -16.43 35.07
N SER A 264 14.97 -16.55 36.25
CA SER A 264 15.66 -16.92 37.48
C SER A 264 16.24 -18.33 37.38
N GLN A 265 15.45 -19.29 36.89
CA GLN A 265 15.91 -20.67 36.72
C GLN A 265 16.98 -20.82 35.64
N ALA A 266 16.89 -20.04 34.56
CA ALA A 266 17.93 -20.02 33.54
C ALA A 266 19.26 -19.48 34.10
N ALA A 267 19.21 -18.44 34.94
CA ALA A 267 20.39 -17.86 35.58
C ALA A 267 21.02 -18.83 36.60
N GLU A 268 20.20 -19.48 37.42
CA GLU A 268 20.63 -20.50 38.38
C GLU A 268 21.34 -21.66 37.71
N TRP A 269 20.78 -22.15 36.61
CA TRP A 269 21.39 -23.23 35.88
C TRP A 269 22.70 -22.80 35.20
N GLU A 270 22.73 -21.65 34.53
CA GLU A 270 23.96 -21.16 33.90
C GLU A 270 25.11 -21.01 34.91
N GLU A 271 24.82 -20.60 36.14
CA GLU A 271 25.78 -20.56 37.24
C GLU A 271 26.27 -21.95 37.67
N GLN A 272 25.38 -22.94 37.71
CA GLN A 272 25.69 -24.31 38.15
C GLN A 272 26.39 -25.17 37.08
N SER A 273 25.96 -25.09 35.82
CA SER A 273 26.45 -25.95 34.73
C SER A 273 27.48 -25.27 33.84
N GLY A 274 27.57 -23.93 33.84
CA GLY A 274 28.37 -23.14 32.91
C GLY A 274 27.79 -23.05 31.49
N GLU A 275 26.62 -23.63 31.23
CA GLU A 275 25.95 -23.55 29.94
C GLU A 275 25.27 -22.18 29.75
N LYS A 276 25.47 -21.54 28.59
CA LYS A 276 24.96 -20.18 28.28
C LYS A 276 23.44 -20.14 28.02
N ARG A 277 22.62 -20.52 29.00
CA ARG A 277 21.16 -20.65 28.92
C ARG A 277 20.45 -19.30 28.77
N LEU A 278 20.89 -18.26 29.48
CA LEU A 278 20.35 -16.91 29.36
C LEU A 278 20.52 -16.35 27.94
N ARG A 279 21.65 -16.68 27.29
CA ARG A 279 21.89 -16.29 25.88
C ARG A 279 20.93 -16.99 24.92
N LEU A 280 20.64 -18.28 25.14
CA LEU A 280 19.67 -19.01 24.34
C LEU A 280 18.25 -18.45 24.53
N LEU A 281 17.87 -18.16 25.78
CA LEU A 281 16.58 -17.55 26.09
C LEU A 281 16.43 -16.16 25.43
N SER A 282 17.48 -15.34 25.48
CA SER A 282 17.50 -14.04 24.80
C SER A 282 17.30 -14.15 23.29
N SER A 283 17.80 -15.24 22.67
CA SER A 283 17.69 -15.45 21.22
C SER A 283 16.28 -15.84 20.75
N VAL A 284 15.43 -16.35 21.64
CA VAL A 284 14.05 -16.77 21.30
C VAL A 284 12.99 -15.75 21.72
N CYS A 285 13.34 -14.76 22.55
CA CYS A 285 12.43 -13.73 23.02
C CYS A 285 12.51 -12.46 22.14
N THR A 286 11.38 -12.05 21.56
CA THR A 286 11.29 -10.78 20.81
C THR A 286 10.03 -10.03 21.21
N TYR A 287 9.95 -8.71 21.02
CA TYR A 287 8.73 -7.96 21.33
C TYR A 287 7.48 -8.55 20.66
N ARG A 288 7.58 -8.99 19.40
CA ARG A 288 6.44 -9.54 18.64
C ARG A 288 5.91 -10.86 19.18
N THR A 289 6.68 -11.56 20.02
CA THR A 289 6.29 -12.86 20.57
C THR A 289 5.73 -12.75 21.99
N PHE A 290 5.66 -11.54 22.56
CA PHE A 290 5.02 -11.32 23.85
C PHE A 290 3.48 -11.35 23.75
N PRO A 291 2.78 -11.72 24.84
CA PRO A 291 1.33 -11.90 24.87
C PRO A 291 0.63 -10.53 24.86
N PHE A 292 0.63 -9.85 23.73
CA PHE A 292 -0.17 -8.67 23.51
C PHE A 292 -1.44 -9.09 22.79
N CYS A 293 -2.60 -8.64 23.27
CA CYS A 293 -3.84 -8.80 22.52
C CYS A 293 -3.70 -8.04 21.18
N ASP A 294 -4.24 -8.59 20.10
CA ASP A 294 -4.26 -7.98 18.76
C ASP A 294 -5.58 -7.20 18.51
N GLY A 295 -6.17 -6.59 19.54
CA GLY A 295 -7.53 -6.02 19.52
C GLY A 295 -7.63 -4.57 20.02
N ASP A 296 -7.72 -3.63 19.07
CA ASP A 296 -8.09 -2.21 19.24
C ASP A 296 -7.06 -1.27 19.93
N ASP A 297 -7.23 0.04 19.71
CA ASP A 297 -6.37 1.13 20.24
C ASP A 297 -6.20 1.12 21.79
N TYR A 298 -7.03 0.37 22.52
CA TYR A 298 -6.84 0.10 23.94
C TYR A 298 -5.52 -0.63 24.22
N ASP A 299 -5.01 -1.44 23.30
CA ASP A 299 -3.82 -2.29 23.51
C ASP A 299 -2.51 -1.52 23.68
N LYS A 300 -2.36 -0.32 23.11
CA LYS A 300 -1.10 0.45 23.17
C LYS A 300 -0.70 0.82 24.61
N TRP A 301 -1.69 1.20 25.42
CA TRP A 301 -1.49 1.56 26.83
C TRP A 301 -1.14 0.33 27.66
N PHE A 302 -1.86 -0.77 27.42
CA PHE A 302 -1.62 -2.04 28.10
C PHE A 302 -0.22 -2.61 27.81
N GLN A 303 0.25 -2.51 26.57
CA GLN A 303 1.60 -2.96 26.17
C GLN A 303 2.71 -2.22 26.92
N CYS A 304 2.62 -0.88 26.99
CA CYS A 304 3.60 -0.06 27.71
C CYS A 304 3.58 -0.34 29.21
N ASP A 305 2.38 -0.49 29.80
CA ASP A 305 2.21 -0.82 31.21
C ASP A 305 2.83 -2.19 31.55
N PHE A 306 2.59 -3.21 30.73
CA PHE A 306 3.16 -4.54 30.91
C PHE A 306 4.70 -4.50 30.90
N LEU A 307 5.30 -3.77 29.95
CA LEU A 307 6.76 -3.66 29.85
C LEU A 307 7.39 -2.94 31.05
N LEU A 308 6.72 -1.91 31.58
CA LEU A 308 7.16 -1.20 32.78
C LEU A 308 7.06 -2.10 34.02
N ASP A 309 5.99 -2.87 34.16
CA ASP A 309 5.81 -3.82 35.26
C ASP A 309 6.85 -4.94 35.19
N LEU A 310 7.06 -5.52 34.00
CA LEU A 310 8.10 -6.53 33.78
C LEU A 310 9.49 -6.01 34.17
N TYR A 311 9.82 -4.77 33.78
CA TYR A 311 11.10 -4.15 34.12
C TYR A 311 11.27 -4.04 35.63
N SER A 312 10.23 -3.58 36.33
CA SER A 312 10.26 -3.42 37.78
C SER A 312 10.47 -4.74 38.50
N HIS A 313 9.74 -5.79 38.12
CA HIS A 313 9.86 -7.12 38.72
C HIS A 313 11.23 -7.76 38.46
N VAL A 314 11.78 -7.58 37.25
CA VAL A 314 13.14 -8.05 36.92
C VAL A 314 14.18 -7.31 37.75
N LYS A 315 14.04 -5.99 37.91
CA LYS A 315 14.96 -5.21 38.74
C LYS A 315 14.90 -5.58 40.22
N ASP A 316 13.71 -5.85 40.73
CA ASP A 316 13.54 -6.34 42.10
C ASP A 316 14.23 -7.69 42.28
N TYR A 317 14.09 -8.61 41.32
CA TYR A 317 14.80 -9.89 41.32
C TYR A 317 16.33 -9.72 41.27
N GLU A 318 16.86 -8.90 40.36
CA GLU A 318 18.31 -8.64 40.26
C GLU A 318 18.85 -8.04 41.57
N THR A 319 18.07 -7.17 42.22
CA THR A 319 18.44 -6.53 43.49
C THR A 319 18.43 -7.52 44.66
N GLN A 320 17.43 -8.41 44.70
CA GLN A 320 17.29 -9.40 45.77
C GLN A 320 18.32 -10.53 45.68
N THR A 321 18.65 -10.97 44.47
CA THR A 321 19.53 -12.14 44.24
C THR A 321 20.96 -11.77 43.88
N GLY A 322 21.21 -10.53 43.42
CA GLY A 322 22.50 -10.10 42.88
C GLY A 322 22.80 -10.65 41.48
N ARG A 323 21.90 -11.42 40.87
CA ARG A 323 22.07 -12.01 39.53
C ARG A 323 21.56 -11.07 38.46
N SER A 324 22.30 -10.92 37.35
CA SER A 324 21.86 -10.08 36.24
C SER A 324 21.13 -10.88 35.16
N VAL A 325 19.87 -10.55 34.93
CA VAL A 325 18.99 -11.18 33.93
C VAL A 325 18.34 -10.17 32.98
N LEU A 326 18.38 -8.87 33.30
CA LEU A 326 17.85 -7.82 32.42
C LEU A 326 18.46 -7.82 31.00
N PRO A 327 19.76 -8.09 30.79
CA PRO A 327 20.33 -8.17 29.45
C PRO A 327 19.62 -9.16 28.52
N VAL A 328 18.98 -10.20 29.07
CA VAL A 328 18.20 -11.19 28.30
C VAL A 328 16.99 -10.55 27.63
N LEU A 329 16.35 -9.59 28.31
CA LEU A 329 15.17 -8.86 27.83
C LEU A 329 15.53 -7.60 27.04
N GLN A 330 16.81 -7.23 26.95
CA GLN A 330 17.23 -6.06 26.19
C GLN A 330 16.71 -6.06 24.74
N PRO A 331 16.75 -7.18 23.98
CA PRO A 331 16.14 -7.24 22.65
C PRO A 331 14.64 -6.92 22.64
N VAL A 332 13.91 -7.30 23.69
CA VAL A 332 12.46 -7.02 23.82
C VAL A 332 12.22 -5.51 23.94
N TYR A 333 12.94 -4.84 24.84
CA TYR A 333 12.84 -3.39 25.02
C TYR A 333 13.36 -2.61 23.80
N GLN A 334 14.37 -3.12 23.08
CA GLN A 334 14.91 -2.44 21.89
C GLN A 334 14.03 -2.58 20.65
N SER A 335 13.25 -3.65 20.54
CA SER A 335 12.49 -4.00 19.33
C SER A 335 11.13 -3.30 19.21
N ALA A 336 10.55 -2.80 20.31
CA ALA A 336 9.34 -1.97 20.32
C ALA A 336 9.09 -1.40 21.74
N PRO A 337 8.15 -0.44 21.95
CA PRO A 337 7.11 0.06 21.03
C PRO A 337 7.54 1.23 20.13
N ALA A 338 6.77 1.48 19.06
CA ALA A 338 6.96 2.61 18.15
C ALA A 338 6.65 3.96 18.82
N VAL A 339 5.70 3.97 19.77
CA VAL A 339 5.31 5.10 20.62
C VAL A 339 5.11 4.58 22.04
N TRP A 340 5.62 5.28 23.04
CA TRP A 340 5.40 4.96 24.44
C TRP A 340 4.17 5.70 24.97
N SER A 341 3.07 5.00 25.23
CA SER A 341 1.83 5.59 25.76
C SER A 341 1.69 5.28 27.26
N ILE A 342 1.73 6.32 28.11
CA ILE A 342 1.87 6.14 29.57
C ILE A 342 0.95 7.06 30.36
N ASP A 343 0.33 6.48 31.39
CA ASP A 343 -0.50 7.19 32.36
C ASP A 343 0.32 7.51 33.62
N LEU A 344 0.84 8.74 33.73
CA LEU A 344 1.66 9.13 34.88
C LEU A 344 0.85 9.28 36.18
N SER A 345 -0.49 9.24 36.12
CA SER A 345 -1.32 9.18 37.32
C SER A 345 -1.32 7.79 37.97
N LYS A 346 -0.93 6.77 37.22
CA LYS A 346 -0.90 5.36 37.67
C LYS A 346 0.52 4.83 37.84
N ARG A 347 1.50 5.40 37.13
CA ARG A 347 2.85 4.84 37.00
C ARG A 347 3.95 5.81 37.40
N LYS A 348 5.03 5.26 37.96
CA LYS A 348 6.19 6.03 38.39
C LYS A 348 7.06 6.42 37.19
N VAL A 349 7.36 7.71 37.08
CA VAL A 349 8.26 8.28 36.07
C VAL A 349 9.66 7.66 36.09
N SER A 350 10.15 7.26 37.26
CA SER A 350 11.49 6.65 37.40
C SER A 350 11.64 5.37 36.58
N LEU A 351 10.57 4.55 36.48
CA LEU A 351 10.59 3.33 35.67
C LEU A 351 10.65 3.66 34.18
N LEU A 352 9.88 4.67 33.75
CA LEU A 352 9.92 5.15 32.37
C LEU A 352 11.31 5.62 31.96
N LEU A 353 11.98 6.40 32.81
CA LEU A 353 13.34 6.88 32.52
C LEU A 353 14.31 5.72 32.26
N GLU A 354 14.29 4.69 33.11
CA GLU A 354 15.18 3.54 32.97
C GLU A 354 14.88 2.72 31.71
N VAL A 355 13.61 2.55 31.36
CA VAL A 355 13.22 1.83 30.14
C VAL A 355 13.54 2.63 28.88
N LEU A 356 13.43 3.96 28.90
CA LEU A 356 13.84 4.82 27.78
C LEU A 356 15.36 4.79 27.54
N LYS A 357 16.17 4.61 28.58
CA LYS A 357 17.64 4.45 28.43
C LYS A 357 18.03 3.16 27.69
N LEU A 358 17.17 2.15 27.70
CA LEU A 358 17.40 0.90 26.97
C LEU A 358 17.14 1.03 25.46
N GLN A 359 16.50 2.11 25.03
CA GLN A 359 16.13 2.32 23.62
C GLN A 359 17.35 2.68 22.78
N PRO A 360 17.49 2.11 21.57
CA PRO A 360 18.61 2.43 20.68
C PRO A 360 18.49 3.85 20.10
N GLU A 361 17.26 4.36 19.97
CA GLU A 361 16.94 5.67 19.40
C GLU A 361 15.86 6.36 20.24
N LYS A 362 15.75 7.69 20.10
CA LYS A 362 14.71 8.46 20.78
C LYS A 362 13.34 8.10 20.21
N LYS A 363 12.41 7.72 21.08
CA LYS A 363 11.04 7.35 20.69
C LYS A 363 10.04 8.46 21.02
N PRO A 364 8.93 8.58 20.28
CA PRO A 364 7.81 9.41 20.67
C PRO A 364 7.16 8.89 21.95
N VAL A 365 6.67 9.81 22.79
CA VAL A 365 5.96 9.50 24.04
C VAL A 365 4.61 10.20 24.04
N GLU A 366 3.56 9.47 24.37
CA GLU A 366 2.21 9.94 24.59
C GLU A 366 1.87 9.85 26.09
N LEU A 367 1.45 10.97 26.67
CA LEU A 367 1.16 11.05 28.11
C LEU A 367 -0.31 11.34 28.41
N LYS A 368 -0.85 10.59 29.38
CA LYS A 368 -2.10 10.88 30.08
C LYS A 368 -1.85 10.92 31.58
N GLY A 369 -2.80 11.51 32.31
CA GLY A 369 -2.79 11.60 33.78
C GLY A 369 -1.53 12.29 34.30
N TRP A 370 -1.60 13.58 34.61
CA TRP A 370 -0.44 14.35 35.04
C TRP A 370 -0.48 14.62 36.54
N SER A 371 0.70 14.67 37.17
CA SER A 371 0.87 15.09 38.55
C SER A 371 1.39 16.51 38.66
N ASP A 372 0.79 17.29 39.54
CA ASP A 372 1.21 18.67 39.80
C ASP A 372 2.41 18.74 40.79
N GLU A 373 2.91 17.61 41.30
CA GLU A 373 4.03 17.53 42.23
C GLU A 373 5.38 17.87 41.58
N GLU A 374 6.11 18.85 42.13
CA GLU A 374 7.39 19.34 41.57
C GLU A 374 8.42 18.22 41.38
N SER A 375 8.51 17.27 42.32
CA SER A 375 9.44 16.13 42.27
C SER A 375 9.16 15.20 41.08
N GLU A 376 7.88 14.92 40.80
CA GLU A 376 7.48 14.05 39.70
C GLU A 376 7.69 14.74 38.36
N VAL A 377 7.36 16.03 38.26
CA VAL A 377 7.66 16.83 37.06
C VAL A 377 9.17 16.89 36.80
N ARG A 378 9.98 17.17 37.82
CA ARG A 378 11.45 17.20 37.66
C ARG A 378 12.01 15.84 37.23
N SER A 379 11.45 14.75 37.76
CA SER A 379 11.81 13.40 37.33
C SER A 379 11.46 13.18 35.85
N PHE A 380 10.32 13.69 35.39
CA PHE A 380 9.89 13.54 33.99
C PHE A 380 10.77 14.35 33.04
N LEU A 381 11.20 15.55 33.44
CA LEU A 381 12.12 16.36 32.64
C LEU A 381 13.45 15.63 32.36
N GLN A 382 13.85 14.67 33.20
CA GLN A 382 15.04 13.84 32.96
C GLN A 382 14.85 12.83 31.81
N CYS A 383 13.61 12.52 31.43
CA CYS A 383 13.30 11.65 30.29
C CYS A 383 13.50 12.35 28.94
N LEU A 384 13.39 13.68 28.88
CA LEU A 384 13.41 14.46 27.63
C LEU A 384 14.61 14.18 26.69
N PRO A 385 15.84 13.95 27.18
CA PRO A 385 16.97 13.59 26.31
C PRO A 385 16.72 12.33 25.47
N TYR A 386 15.84 11.43 25.92
CA TYR A 386 15.52 10.15 25.28
C TYR A 386 14.20 10.19 24.48
N ILE A 387 13.50 11.33 24.44
CA ILE A 387 12.22 11.51 23.76
C ILE A 387 12.41 12.30 22.47
N SER A 388 11.85 11.82 21.36
CA SER A 388 11.90 12.54 20.07
C SER A 388 10.75 13.52 19.91
N GLN A 389 9.55 13.11 20.32
CA GLN A 389 8.33 13.90 20.29
C GLN A 389 7.46 13.58 21.50
N LEU A 390 6.79 14.59 22.03
CA LEU A 390 5.87 14.46 23.16
C LEU A 390 4.46 14.85 22.71
N SER A 391 3.49 13.96 22.91
CA SER A 391 2.06 14.25 22.79
C SER A 391 1.38 14.14 24.15
N CYS A 392 0.40 15.00 24.39
CA CYS A 392 -0.37 15.01 25.63
C CYS A 392 -1.82 15.34 25.33
N ASP A 393 -2.76 14.71 26.03
CA ASP A 393 -4.21 14.96 25.90
C ASP A 393 -4.64 16.39 26.25
N SER A 394 -3.76 17.17 26.90
CA SER A 394 -4.06 18.53 27.31
C SER A 394 -3.21 19.55 26.58
N ASP A 395 -3.86 20.41 25.78
CA ASP A 395 -3.24 21.58 25.14
C ASP A 395 -2.54 22.52 26.14
N ARG A 396 -2.86 22.42 27.44
CA ARG A 396 -2.32 23.26 28.52
C ARG A 396 -1.28 22.55 29.37
N PHE A 397 -0.78 21.40 28.92
CA PHE A 397 0.25 20.62 29.61
C PHE A 397 1.46 21.49 29.99
N PHE A 398 2.01 22.25 29.03
CA PHE A 398 3.16 23.11 29.29
C PHE A 398 2.87 24.22 30.33
N GLN A 399 1.64 24.75 30.33
CA GLN A 399 1.22 25.73 31.33
C GLN A 399 1.24 25.12 32.74
N ARG A 400 0.70 23.90 32.91
CA ARG A 400 0.70 23.18 34.20
C ARG A 400 2.12 22.91 34.69
N VAL A 401 3.01 22.45 33.80
CA VAL A 401 4.45 22.26 34.11
C VAL A 401 5.08 23.56 34.64
N CYS A 402 4.78 24.70 34.01
CA CYS A 402 5.28 26.01 34.45
C CYS A 402 4.66 26.50 35.77
N GLU A 403 3.50 25.99 36.16
CA GLU A 403 2.82 26.29 37.42
C GLU A 403 3.45 25.51 38.58
N SER A 404 3.76 24.22 38.34
CA SER A 404 4.43 23.31 39.27
C SER A 404 5.90 23.68 39.49
N ILE A 405 6.67 23.98 38.44
CA ILE A 405 8.10 24.28 38.56
C ILE A 405 8.35 25.79 38.59
N PRO A 406 8.93 26.34 39.68
CA PRO A 406 9.46 27.69 39.67
C PRO A 406 10.77 27.71 38.88
N VAL A 407 10.78 28.33 37.69
CA VAL A 407 12.01 28.53 36.91
C VAL A 407 12.90 29.52 37.65
N ARG A 408 13.90 29.05 38.39
CA ARG A 408 14.79 29.88 39.23
C ARG A 408 16.14 30.10 38.56
N SER A 409 16.65 29.11 37.84
CA SER A 409 17.96 29.12 37.19
C SER A 409 17.86 29.18 35.66
N ARG A 410 19.01 29.30 34.99
CA ARG A 410 19.09 29.22 33.51
C ARG A 410 18.94 27.77 33.05
N GLU A 411 19.42 26.83 33.84
CA GLU A 411 19.31 25.39 33.62
C GLU A 411 17.84 24.95 33.61
N ASP A 412 17.02 25.44 34.56
CA ASP A 412 15.57 25.18 34.59
C ASP A 412 14.91 25.67 33.29
N ALA A 413 15.29 26.85 32.81
CA ALA A 413 14.74 27.44 31.59
C ALA A 413 15.16 26.64 30.34
N GLN A 414 16.40 26.12 30.30
CA GLN A 414 16.89 25.30 29.20
C GLN A 414 16.19 23.94 29.14
N GLN A 415 15.92 23.32 30.29
CA GLN A 415 15.15 22.07 30.36
C GLN A 415 13.71 22.27 29.86
N LEU A 416 13.03 23.33 30.30
CA LEU A 416 11.68 23.62 29.80
C LEU A 416 11.66 24.07 28.33
N ALA A 417 12.72 24.71 27.83
CA ALA A 417 12.84 24.98 26.39
C ALA A 417 12.94 23.67 25.59
N SER A 418 13.65 22.67 26.11
CA SER A 418 13.73 21.33 25.51
C SER A 418 12.39 20.61 25.55
N LEU A 419 11.61 20.78 26.63
CA LEU A 419 10.23 20.29 26.71
C LEU A 419 9.34 20.91 25.63
N LEU A 420 9.44 22.23 25.46
CA LEU A 420 8.67 22.95 24.44
C LEU A 420 9.03 22.49 23.03
N GLN A 421 10.31 22.20 22.78
CA GLN A 421 10.75 21.61 21.52
C GLN A 421 10.16 20.23 21.28
N ALA A 422 10.11 19.36 22.30
CA ALA A 422 9.49 18.04 22.21
C ALA A 422 7.98 18.11 21.90
N LEU A 423 7.29 19.17 22.36
CA LEU A 423 5.87 19.46 22.08
C LEU A 423 5.65 20.16 20.71
N GLY A 424 6.64 20.17 19.82
CA GLY A 424 6.52 20.81 18.50
C GLY A 424 6.58 22.34 18.53
N SER A 425 7.15 22.93 19.58
CA SER A 425 7.26 24.39 19.77
C SER A 425 5.93 25.15 19.80
N THR A 426 4.83 24.46 20.11
CA THR A 426 3.51 25.06 20.29
C THR A 426 3.25 25.32 21.78
N LEU A 427 2.84 26.54 22.14
CA LEU A 427 2.59 26.94 23.51
C LEU A 427 1.20 27.54 23.64
N SER A 428 0.31 26.88 24.38
CA SER A 428 -1.03 27.40 24.68
C SER A 428 -1.17 27.80 26.15
N LEU A 429 -1.54 29.06 26.39
CA LEU A 429 -1.79 29.63 27.72
C LEU A 429 -3.25 30.11 27.83
N GLY A 430 -3.97 29.61 28.83
CA GLY A 430 -5.41 29.85 29.02
C GLY A 430 -5.81 30.14 30.47
N ASP A 431 -7.11 30.29 30.69
CA ASP A 431 -7.75 30.52 32.01
C ASP A 431 -7.13 31.66 32.84
N GLN A 432 -6.90 31.42 34.13
CA GLN A 432 -6.28 32.39 35.01
C GLN A 432 -4.76 32.25 34.89
N LEU A 433 -4.10 33.29 34.39
CA LEU A 433 -2.64 33.34 34.29
C LEU A 433 -2.09 34.19 35.44
N PRO A 434 -1.68 33.58 36.56
CA PRO A 434 -1.08 34.30 37.67
C PRO A 434 0.31 34.82 37.28
N ARG A 435 0.79 35.80 38.05
CA ARG A 435 2.07 36.46 37.80
C ARG A 435 3.27 35.49 37.89
N LYS A 436 3.16 34.45 38.72
CA LYS A 436 4.19 33.40 38.88
C LYS A 436 4.38 32.64 37.55
N THR A 437 3.30 32.12 36.96
CA THR A 437 3.33 31.41 35.67
C THR A 437 3.87 32.29 34.55
N CYS A 438 3.43 33.56 34.47
CA CYS A 438 3.95 34.51 33.47
C CYS A 438 5.47 34.72 33.59
N ARG A 439 6.01 34.72 34.81
CA ARG A 439 7.45 34.85 35.07
C ARG A 439 8.22 33.60 34.66
N SER A 440 7.69 32.41 34.92
CA SER A 440 8.29 31.14 34.46
C SER A 440 8.31 31.08 32.93
N VAL A 441 7.18 31.34 32.29
CA VAL A 441 7.02 31.27 30.83
C VAL A 441 7.94 32.26 30.11
N VAL A 442 8.05 33.52 30.57
CA VAL A 442 8.93 34.48 29.87
C VAL A 442 10.41 34.07 29.93
N ARG A 443 10.85 33.42 31.03
CA ARG A 443 12.23 32.93 31.13
C ARG A 443 12.52 31.86 30.09
N VAL A 444 11.54 31.01 29.76
CA VAL A 444 11.67 30.01 28.70
C VAL A 444 11.59 30.67 27.32
N LEU A 445 10.60 31.54 27.09
CA LEU A 445 10.47 32.25 25.82
C LEU A 445 11.71 33.08 25.48
N GLY A 446 12.39 33.65 26.47
CA GLY A 446 13.66 34.36 26.27
C GLY A 446 14.77 33.51 25.60
N LEU A 447 14.68 32.18 25.64
CA LEU A 447 15.63 31.27 25.01
C LEU A 447 15.21 30.78 23.62
N CYS A 448 13.91 30.69 23.33
CA CYS A 448 13.40 30.01 22.12
C CYS A 448 12.25 30.72 21.39
N ALA A 449 11.89 31.95 21.74
CA ALA A 449 10.70 32.64 21.22
C ALA A 449 10.58 32.68 19.69
N SER A 450 11.69 32.83 18.96
CA SER A 450 11.66 32.95 17.48
C SER A 450 11.13 31.70 16.76
N ARG A 451 11.06 30.56 17.45
CA ARG A 451 10.57 29.28 16.91
C ARG A 451 9.22 28.85 17.49
N VAL A 452 8.59 29.68 18.33
CA VAL A 452 7.40 29.30 19.10
C VAL A 452 6.12 29.84 18.48
N ASP A 453 5.13 28.95 18.38
CA ASP A 453 3.74 29.28 18.08
C ASP A 453 2.98 29.48 19.40
N LEU A 454 2.70 30.74 19.73
CA LEU A 454 2.11 31.11 21.01
C LEU A 454 0.61 31.38 20.88
N THR A 455 -0.21 30.61 21.59
CA THR A 455 -1.66 30.81 21.71
C THR A 455 -2.00 31.37 23.10
N LEU A 456 -2.43 32.64 23.18
CA LEU A 456 -2.81 33.32 24.41
C LEU A 456 -4.32 33.55 24.47
N THR A 457 -5.00 32.74 25.30
CA THR A 457 -6.44 32.86 25.49
C THR A 457 -6.87 32.93 26.97
N PRO A 458 -6.26 33.79 27.81
CA PRO A 458 -6.60 33.86 29.23
C PRO A 458 -8.02 34.40 29.48
N SER A 459 -8.70 33.85 30.48
CA SER A 459 -9.91 34.45 31.08
C SER A 459 -9.55 35.60 32.02
N LYS A 460 -8.45 35.46 32.80
CA LYS A 460 -7.94 36.50 33.71
C LYS A 460 -6.41 36.60 33.64
N ILE A 461 -5.89 37.79 33.36
CA ILE A 461 -4.46 38.13 33.43
C ILE A 461 -4.32 39.60 33.82
N SER A 462 -3.39 39.92 34.72
CA SER A 462 -3.10 41.30 35.10
C SER A 462 -2.28 42.02 34.02
N LEU A 463 -2.38 43.35 33.90
CA LEU A 463 -1.55 44.12 32.96
C LEU A 463 -0.05 43.96 33.23
N LYS A 464 0.35 43.85 34.51
CA LYS A 464 1.74 43.54 34.90
C LYS A 464 2.16 42.13 34.45
N GLY A 465 1.27 41.14 34.55
CA GLY A 465 1.50 39.78 34.05
C GLY A 465 1.65 39.72 32.54
N ALA A 466 0.77 40.40 31.80
CA ALA A 466 0.85 40.52 30.35
C ALA A 466 2.15 41.23 29.91
N SER A 467 2.56 42.29 30.63
CA SER A 467 3.85 42.97 30.38
C SER A 467 5.05 42.05 30.56
N LEU A 468 5.01 41.18 31.58
CA LEU A 468 6.08 40.24 31.85
C LEU A 468 6.26 39.23 30.71
N LEU A 469 5.18 38.71 30.12
CA LEU A 469 5.26 37.72 29.03
C LEU A 469 6.05 38.20 27.80
N PHE A 470 6.06 39.51 27.54
CA PHE A 470 6.71 40.10 26.37
C PHE A 470 7.98 40.89 26.69
N THR A 471 8.48 40.83 27.94
CA THR A 471 9.64 41.66 28.36
C THR A 471 10.93 41.30 27.63
N TYR A 472 11.15 40.01 27.32
CA TYR A 472 12.36 39.49 26.66
C TYR A 472 12.07 38.87 25.29
N VAL A 473 10.90 39.15 24.71
CA VAL A 473 10.45 38.55 23.46
C VAL A 473 10.49 39.61 22.36
N SER A 474 11.48 39.51 21.47
CA SER A 474 11.62 40.41 20.31
C SER A 474 11.01 39.83 19.04
N GLN A 475 10.95 38.51 18.91
CA GLN A 475 10.40 37.80 17.75
C GLN A 475 9.61 36.57 18.18
N LEU A 476 8.45 36.36 17.56
CA LEU A 476 7.65 35.13 17.63
C LEU A 476 7.38 34.63 16.21
N HIS A 477 7.16 33.33 16.02
CA HIS A 477 6.80 32.78 14.71
C HIS A 477 5.31 33.01 14.41
N LYS A 478 4.43 32.60 15.33
CA LYS A 478 2.99 32.82 15.24
C LYS A 478 2.43 33.23 16.60
N LEU A 479 1.52 34.20 16.62
CA LEU A 479 0.83 34.63 17.82
C LEU A 479 -0.69 34.57 17.61
N ARG A 480 -1.37 33.75 18.41
CA ARG A 480 -2.83 33.64 18.40
C ARG A 480 -3.42 34.26 19.65
N LEU A 481 -4.34 35.20 19.52
CA LEU A 481 -4.91 35.94 20.66
C LEU A 481 -6.43 35.81 20.71
N ASN A 482 -7.00 35.66 21.90
CA ASN A 482 -8.43 35.94 22.05
C ASN A 482 -8.69 37.46 22.05
N VAL A 483 -9.95 37.85 21.80
CA VAL A 483 -10.41 39.24 21.78
C VAL A 483 -10.08 40.00 23.06
N GLY A 484 -10.22 39.36 24.23
CA GLY A 484 -9.91 40.00 25.51
C GLY A 484 -8.42 40.35 25.66
N MET A 485 -7.54 39.49 25.16
CA MET A 485 -6.09 39.67 25.24
C MET A 485 -5.61 40.73 24.25
N SER A 486 -6.14 40.80 23.03
CA SER A 486 -5.77 41.84 22.06
C SER A 486 -6.03 43.25 22.59
N VAL A 487 -7.17 43.47 23.26
CA VAL A 487 -7.49 44.76 23.93
C VAL A 487 -6.51 45.07 25.05
N ARG A 488 -6.12 44.08 25.86
CA ARG A 488 -5.16 44.27 26.97
C ARG A 488 -3.76 44.58 26.46
N LEU A 489 -3.29 43.88 25.43
CA LEU A 489 -1.99 44.14 24.81
C LEU A 489 -1.96 45.50 24.12
N ALA A 490 -3.05 45.92 23.46
CA ALA A 490 -3.13 47.26 22.89
C ALA A 490 -3.03 48.37 23.96
N ARG A 491 -3.65 48.17 25.14
CA ARG A 491 -3.49 49.09 26.28
C ARG A 491 -2.07 49.11 26.81
N LEU A 492 -1.39 47.95 26.84
CA LEU A 492 0.00 47.85 27.28
C LEU A 492 0.95 48.55 26.30
N ALA A 493 0.80 48.29 25.00
CA ALA A 493 1.62 48.90 23.95
C ALA A 493 1.52 50.44 23.97
N ARG A 494 0.32 50.98 24.18
CA ARG A 494 0.12 52.44 24.35
C ARG A 494 0.81 53.02 25.58
N ARG A 495 0.85 52.28 26.70
CA ARG A 495 1.47 52.74 27.95
C ARG A 495 2.99 52.66 27.95
N THR A 496 3.57 51.77 27.15
CA THR A 496 5.01 51.48 27.09
C THR A 496 5.70 52.19 25.92
N GLY A 497 5.00 53.11 25.23
CA GLY A 497 5.40 53.72 23.95
C GLY A 497 6.85 54.19 23.85
N ARG A 498 7.44 53.97 22.65
CA ARG A 498 8.81 54.24 22.16
C ARG A 498 9.99 53.65 22.95
N GLY A 499 9.83 53.22 24.21
CA GLY A 499 10.90 52.65 25.02
C GLY A 499 10.96 51.11 25.06
N GLY A 500 9.92 50.41 24.62
CA GLY A 500 9.87 48.94 24.57
C GLY A 500 10.45 48.35 23.28
N THR A 501 11.06 47.16 23.36
CA THR A 501 11.53 46.43 22.17
C THR A 501 10.37 46.09 21.24
N PRO A 502 10.41 46.50 19.95
CA PRO A 502 9.34 46.20 19.01
C PRO A 502 9.25 44.69 18.78
N LEU A 503 8.05 44.13 18.94
CA LEU A 503 7.79 42.71 18.69
C LEU A 503 7.58 42.49 17.19
N THR A 504 8.30 41.54 16.61
CA THR A 504 8.08 41.05 15.24
C THR A 504 7.31 39.74 15.29
N VAL A 505 6.20 39.67 14.55
CA VAL A 505 5.37 38.46 14.44
C VAL A 505 4.99 38.26 12.97
N PRO A 506 5.56 37.29 12.25
CA PRO A 506 5.16 36.98 10.88
C PRO A 506 3.65 36.76 10.76
N GLU A 507 3.04 35.99 11.67
CA GLU A 507 1.60 35.71 11.63
C GLU A 507 0.91 36.02 12.98
N LEU A 508 0.00 36.99 12.97
CA LEU A 508 -0.89 37.30 14.09
C LEU A 508 -2.30 36.82 13.74
N SER A 509 -2.90 35.96 14.57
CA SER A 509 -4.30 35.54 14.41
C SER A 509 -5.15 35.88 15.63
N LEU A 510 -6.44 36.14 15.40
CA LEU A 510 -7.43 36.18 16.47
C LEU A 510 -8.14 34.83 16.54
N VAL A 511 -8.39 34.31 17.75
CA VAL A 511 -9.02 33.01 17.99
C VAL A 511 -10.44 33.17 18.52
N LEU A 512 -11.38 32.44 17.90
CA LEU A 512 -12.75 32.31 18.37
C LEU A 512 -12.88 31.13 19.36
N LYS A 513 -13.40 31.36 20.57
CA LYS A 513 -13.47 30.31 21.62
C LYS A 513 -14.73 29.44 21.58
N SER A 514 -15.87 29.97 21.14
CA SER A 514 -17.13 29.21 21.14
C SER A 514 -18.20 29.87 20.27
N SER A 515 -18.47 31.16 20.47
CA SER A 515 -19.47 31.92 19.72
C SER A 515 -18.97 33.29 19.29
N GLN A 516 -19.52 33.78 18.17
CA GLN A 516 -19.19 35.08 17.62
C GLN A 516 -19.50 36.20 18.63
N PRO A 517 -18.51 37.04 19.00
CA PRO A 517 -18.75 38.14 19.92
C PRO A 517 -19.63 39.21 19.27
N PRO A 518 -20.39 40.00 20.05
CA PRO A 518 -21.18 41.11 19.51
C PRO A 518 -20.32 42.09 18.71
N ASP A 519 -20.86 42.67 17.64
CA ASP A 519 -20.13 43.54 16.70
C ASP A 519 -19.41 44.72 17.39
N ARG A 520 -20.00 45.27 18.46
CA ARG A 520 -19.37 46.33 19.26
C ARG A 520 -18.06 45.87 19.92
N VAL A 521 -18.00 44.61 20.35
CA VAL A 521 -16.81 44.01 20.98
C VAL A 521 -15.77 43.69 19.91
N LEU A 522 -16.20 43.18 18.76
CA LEU A 522 -15.33 42.89 17.62
C LEU A 522 -14.69 44.17 17.05
N SER A 523 -15.47 45.23 16.85
CA SER A 523 -14.98 46.55 16.42
C SER A 523 -13.92 47.11 17.38
N ARG A 524 -14.16 46.96 18.69
CA ARG A 524 -13.17 47.35 19.72
C ARG A 524 -11.91 46.50 19.65
N ALA A 525 -12.04 45.22 19.33
CA ALA A 525 -10.90 44.31 19.12
C ALA A 525 -10.09 44.73 17.89
N LEU A 526 -10.75 45.00 16.75
CA LEU A 526 -10.11 45.45 15.52
C LEU A 526 -9.40 46.79 15.70
N SER A 527 -10.01 47.75 16.39
CA SER A 527 -9.35 49.01 16.76
C SER A 527 -8.13 48.78 17.68
N SER A 528 -8.20 47.77 18.55
CA SER A 528 -7.09 47.38 19.41
C SER A 528 -5.96 46.71 18.61
N VAL A 529 -6.29 45.84 17.64
CA VAL A 529 -5.32 45.25 16.71
C VAL A 529 -4.69 46.33 15.83
N ALA A 530 -5.49 47.23 15.26
CA ALA A 530 -4.98 48.39 14.53
C ALA A 530 -4.03 49.25 15.38
N SER A 531 -4.31 49.37 16.68
CA SER A 531 -3.38 50.03 17.62
C SER A 531 -2.10 49.24 17.82
N LEU A 532 -2.16 47.91 17.89
CA LEU A 532 -0.98 47.03 18.02
C LEU A 532 -0.08 47.10 16.78
N LEU A 533 -0.66 47.10 15.58
CA LEU A 533 0.07 47.19 14.31
C LEU A 533 0.89 48.49 14.17
N ARG A 534 0.59 49.53 14.96
CA ARG A 534 1.41 50.76 15.02
C ARG A 534 2.71 50.58 15.80
N PHE A 535 2.77 49.59 16.69
CA PHE A 535 3.91 49.34 17.57
C PHE A 535 4.64 48.03 17.26
N TRP A 536 3.96 47.07 16.61
CA TRP A 536 4.46 45.74 16.29
C TRP A 536 4.61 45.56 14.78
N THR A 537 5.61 44.78 14.38
CA THR A 537 5.82 44.43 12.98
C THR A 537 5.12 43.11 12.69
N VAL A 538 3.99 43.17 11.98
CA VAL A 538 3.19 41.99 11.62
C VAL A 538 3.17 41.84 10.10
N GLN A 539 3.51 40.68 9.57
CA GLN A 539 3.49 40.45 8.12
C GLN A 539 2.11 39.99 7.65
N CYS A 540 1.43 39.14 8.41
CA CYS A 540 0.10 38.62 8.10
C CYS A 540 -0.83 38.71 9.32
N LEU A 541 -2.01 39.30 9.13
CA LEU A 541 -3.10 39.33 10.08
C LEU A 541 -4.19 38.36 9.62
N ASP A 542 -4.42 37.31 10.40
CA ASP A 542 -5.43 36.29 10.12
C ASP A 542 -6.69 36.49 10.97
N LEU A 543 -7.82 36.71 10.29
CA LEU A 543 -9.15 36.91 10.85
C LEU A 543 -10.18 35.94 10.26
N THR A 544 -9.76 34.81 9.67
CA THR A 544 -10.67 33.85 9.02
C THR A 544 -11.73 33.27 9.96
N ASP A 545 -11.43 33.18 11.25
CA ASP A 545 -12.34 32.66 12.28
C ASP A 545 -13.56 33.57 12.56
N PHE A 546 -13.59 34.80 12.03
CA PHE A 546 -14.62 35.80 12.35
C PHE A 546 -15.38 36.26 11.10
N CYS A 547 -16.71 36.26 11.17
CA CYS A 547 -17.57 36.91 10.19
C CYS A 547 -17.76 38.39 10.56
N ILE A 548 -16.87 39.26 10.08
CA ILE A 548 -16.85 40.69 10.37
C ILE A 548 -17.67 41.44 9.31
N GLN A 549 -18.42 42.48 9.72
CA GLN A 549 -19.03 43.42 8.78
C GLN A 549 -17.98 44.26 8.06
N GLY A 550 -18.06 44.34 6.73
CA GLY A 550 -17.03 44.96 5.88
C GLY A 550 -16.56 46.35 6.34
N HIS A 551 -17.48 47.27 6.66
CA HIS A 551 -17.14 48.63 7.09
C HIS A 551 -16.29 48.70 8.37
N SER A 552 -16.36 47.69 9.25
CA SER A 552 -15.54 47.63 10.47
C SER A 552 -14.04 47.43 10.19
N LEU A 553 -13.70 46.95 8.99
CA LEU A 553 -12.31 46.70 8.56
C LEU A 553 -11.63 47.92 7.92
N ILE A 554 -12.37 49.00 7.63
CA ILE A 554 -11.80 50.23 7.02
C ILE A 554 -10.63 50.75 7.87
N THR A 555 -10.76 50.70 9.20
CA THR A 555 -9.69 51.12 10.13
C THR A 555 -8.38 50.33 9.99
N LEU A 556 -8.46 49.06 9.57
CA LEU A 556 -7.29 48.23 9.29
C LEU A 556 -6.75 48.48 7.87
N LEU A 557 -7.63 48.73 6.89
CA LEU A 557 -7.21 49.07 5.53
C LEU A 557 -6.42 50.38 5.48
N CYS A 558 -6.87 51.42 6.18
CA CYS A 558 -6.19 52.71 6.25
C CYS A 558 -4.86 52.69 7.05
N HIS A 559 -4.45 51.54 7.59
CA HIS A 559 -3.19 51.41 8.31
C HIS A 559 -2.00 51.34 7.34
N GLN A 560 -1.07 52.30 7.48
CA GLN A 560 0.05 52.52 6.56
C GLN A 560 1.14 51.44 6.55
N GLY A 561 1.24 50.61 7.60
CA GLY A 561 2.28 49.57 7.69
C GLY A 561 2.06 48.41 6.70
N PRO A 562 3.10 47.79 6.12
CA PRO A 562 2.97 46.71 5.15
C PRO A 562 2.59 45.38 5.84
N PHE A 563 1.38 44.89 5.60
CA PHE A 563 0.92 43.58 6.07
C PHE A 563 -0.19 43.04 5.16
N THR A 564 -0.35 41.73 5.12
CA THR A 564 -1.44 41.04 4.42
C THR A 564 -2.57 40.68 5.37
N LEU A 565 -3.81 40.69 4.88
CA LEU A 565 -5.04 40.46 5.63
C LEU A 565 -5.73 39.20 5.08
N ARG A 566 -5.87 38.17 5.91
CA ARG A 566 -6.68 36.98 5.60
C ARG A 566 -8.04 37.10 6.27
N LEU A 567 -9.10 36.95 5.48
CA LEU A 567 -10.48 37.18 5.90
C LEU A 567 -11.35 35.95 5.61
N HIS A 568 -12.43 35.82 6.38
CA HIS A 568 -13.52 34.90 6.04
C HIS A 568 -14.13 35.27 4.68
N SER A 569 -14.62 34.29 3.92
CA SER A 569 -15.14 34.50 2.55
C SER A 569 -16.25 35.55 2.50
N ASP A 570 -17.18 35.49 3.45
CA ASP A 570 -18.35 36.39 3.48
C ASP A 570 -17.94 37.82 3.86
N THR A 571 -16.96 37.95 4.74
CA THR A 571 -16.38 39.24 5.12
C THR A 571 -15.63 39.87 3.97
N LEU A 572 -14.84 39.09 3.22
CA LEU A 572 -14.15 39.60 2.03
C LEU A 572 -15.14 40.05 0.96
N GLN A 573 -16.22 39.29 0.75
CA GLN A 573 -17.31 39.67 -0.15
C GLN A 573 -17.96 40.99 0.25
N GLN A 574 -18.38 41.12 1.52
CA GLN A 574 -18.99 42.37 2.01
C GLN A 574 -18.02 43.54 1.90
N LEU A 575 -16.74 43.34 2.22
CA LEU A 575 -15.72 44.38 2.14
C LEU A 575 -15.51 44.85 0.69
N ALA A 576 -15.47 43.94 -0.28
CA ALA A 576 -15.35 44.31 -1.70
C ALA A 576 -16.52 45.20 -2.16
N VAL A 577 -17.75 44.90 -1.72
CA VAL A 577 -18.93 45.74 -2.01
C VAL A 577 -18.84 47.10 -1.33
N VAL A 578 -18.44 47.17 -0.06
CA VAL A 578 -18.28 48.45 0.66
C VAL A 578 -17.21 49.33 0.02
N VAL A 579 -16.09 48.74 -0.43
CA VAL A 579 -15.03 49.46 -1.14
C VAL A 579 -15.52 49.98 -2.49
N TYR A 580 -16.31 49.17 -3.21
CA TYR A 580 -16.97 49.60 -4.44
C TYR A 580 -17.97 50.75 -4.21
N GLU A 581 -18.85 50.65 -3.22
CA GLU A 581 -19.82 51.70 -2.90
C GLU A 581 -19.15 53.02 -2.51
N ALA A 582 -17.97 52.96 -1.88
CA ALA A 582 -17.21 54.13 -1.49
C ALA A 582 -16.62 54.90 -2.68
N GLN A 583 -16.38 54.24 -3.83
CA GLN A 583 -15.76 54.81 -5.04
C GLN A 583 -14.45 55.60 -4.76
N ASP A 584 -13.74 55.22 -3.69
CA ASP A 584 -12.50 55.87 -3.26
C ASP A 584 -11.27 55.12 -3.81
N LYS A 585 -10.42 55.85 -4.53
CA LYS A 585 -9.25 55.29 -5.21
C LYS A 585 -8.21 54.76 -4.23
N ASP A 586 -7.92 55.51 -3.17
CA ASP A 586 -6.89 55.15 -2.20
C ASP A 586 -7.34 53.95 -1.36
N LEU A 587 -8.62 53.93 -0.96
CA LEU A 587 -9.23 52.80 -0.26
C LEU A 587 -9.21 51.52 -1.09
N THR A 588 -9.51 51.62 -2.39
CA THR A 588 -9.45 50.49 -3.32
C THR A 588 -8.03 49.94 -3.45
N GLN A 589 -7.03 50.83 -3.57
CA GLN A 589 -5.64 50.43 -3.63
C GLN A 589 -5.17 49.77 -2.33
N TRP A 590 -5.50 50.35 -1.17
CA TRP A 590 -5.17 49.75 0.12
C TRP A 590 -5.84 48.39 0.29
N PHE A 591 -7.13 48.26 -0.05
CA PHE A 591 -7.85 47.00 0.00
C PHE A 591 -7.09 45.89 -0.76
N LEU A 592 -6.79 46.12 -2.05
CA LEU A 592 -6.15 45.12 -2.90
C LEU A 592 -4.72 44.79 -2.45
N VAL A 593 -3.95 45.76 -1.98
CA VAL A 593 -2.61 45.52 -1.42
C VAL A 593 -2.69 44.68 -0.15
N LYS A 594 -3.65 44.95 0.75
CA LYS A 594 -3.79 44.20 2.00
C LYS A 594 -4.25 42.77 1.77
N VAL A 595 -5.18 42.53 0.85
CA VAL A 595 -5.65 41.15 0.56
C VAL A 595 -4.76 40.42 -0.44
N GLY A 596 -3.68 41.05 -0.92
CA GLY A 596 -2.78 40.49 -1.93
C GLY A 596 -3.44 40.26 -3.29
N GLY A 597 -4.54 40.98 -3.57
CA GLY A 597 -5.33 40.81 -4.78
C GLY A 597 -6.11 39.48 -4.88
N ASP A 598 -6.12 38.61 -3.87
CA ASP A 598 -6.85 37.35 -3.92
C ASP A 598 -8.34 37.55 -3.58
N LEU A 599 -9.18 37.57 -4.60
CA LEU A 599 -10.64 37.67 -4.49
C LEU A 599 -11.33 36.37 -4.93
N THR A 600 -10.62 35.24 -4.92
CA THR A 600 -11.15 33.94 -5.40
C THR A 600 -12.32 33.41 -4.56
N SER A 601 -12.44 33.84 -3.30
CA SER A 601 -13.59 33.49 -2.48
C SER A 601 -14.87 34.25 -2.84
N CYS A 602 -14.75 35.40 -3.51
CA CYS A 602 -15.83 36.35 -3.79
C CYS A 602 -16.67 36.01 -5.03
N ARG A 603 -17.95 36.43 -4.97
CA ARG A 603 -18.91 36.53 -6.07
C ARG A 603 -19.09 38.01 -6.42
N LEU A 604 -18.23 38.52 -7.29
CA LEU A 604 -18.23 39.91 -7.74
C LEU A 604 -19.06 40.05 -9.02
N ASP A 605 -19.93 41.05 -9.04
CA ASP A 605 -20.56 41.49 -10.28
C ASP A 605 -19.53 42.17 -11.19
N CYS A 606 -19.80 42.21 -12.49
CA CYS A 606 -18.88 42.76 -13.47
C CYS A 606 -18.56 44.24 -13.20
N GLU A 607 -19.55 45.03 -12.79
CA GLU A 607 -19.37 46.45 -12.44
C GLU A 607 -18.40 46.64 -11.26
N VAL A 608 -18.53 45.80 -10.22
CA VAL A 608 -17.66 45.81 -9.05
C VAL A 608 -16.22 45.49 -9.46
N LEU A 609 -16.02 44.44 -10.26
CA LEU A 609 -14.68 44.06 -10.73
C LEU A 609 -14.05 45.15 -11.61
N LEU A 610 -14.83 45.73 -12.54
CA LEU A 610 -14.34 46.80 -13.42
C LEU A 610 -13.95 48.06 -12.62
N SER A 611 -14.75 48.48 -11.63
CA SER A 611 -14.40 49.59 -10.75
C SER A 611 -13.10 49.33 -9.98
N LEU A 612 -12.93 48.13 -9.41
CA LEU A 612 -11.69 47.74 -8.72
C LEU A 612 -10.46 47.76 -9.66
N LEU A 613 -10.63 47.34 -10.92
CA LEU A 613 -9.57 47.35 -11.94
C LEU A 613 -9.27 48.75 -12.50
N GLN A 614 -10.26 49.64 -12.54
CA GLN A 614 -10.08 51.03 -12.95
C GLN A 614 -9.31 51.83 -11.90
N HIS A 615 -9.59 51.60 -10.62
CA HIS A 615 -8.98 52.34 -9.52
C HIS A 615 -7.67 51.76 -9.00
N SER A 616 -7.20 50.62 -9.53
CA SER A 616 -5.96 49.99 -9.07
C SER A 616 -5.04 49.50 -10.19
N THR A 617 -3.76 49.41 -9.86
CA THR A 617 -2.71 48.81 -10.72
C THR A 617 -2.28 47.44 -10.23
N HIS A 618 -2.94 46.89 -9.20
CA HIS A 618 -2.60 45.61 -8.59
C HIS A 618 -3.23 44.45 -9.40
N ASN A 619 -2.57 43.29 -9.42
CA ASN A 619 -3.15 42.11 -10.05
C ASN A 619 -4.30 41.57 -9.18
N ILE A 620 -5.43 41.26 -9.80
CA ILE A 620 -6.61 40.74 -9.11
C ILE A 620 -6.82 39.29 -9.52
N THR A 621 -6.91 38.40 -8.55
CA THR A 621 -7.18 36.98 -8.77
C THR A 621 -8.65 36.68 -8.50
N VAL A 622 -9.36 36.10 -9.47
CA VAL A 622 -10.80 35.79 -9.35
C VAL A 622 -11.09 34.33 -9.75
N ASP A 623 -12.10 33.70 -9.14
CA ASP A 623 -12.60 32.37 -9.55
C ASP A 623 -13.80 32.53 -10.49
N LEU A 624 -13.68 32.12 -11.75
CA LEU A 624 -14.75 32.29 -12.74
C LEU A 624 -15.98 31.42 -12.47
N ARG A 625 -15.85 30.27 -11.78
CA ARG A 625 -17.02 29.44 -11.45
C ARG A 625 -18.02 30.18 -10.57
N LYS A 626 -17.52 31.08 -9.72
CA LYS A 626 -18.33 31.91 -8.83
C LYS A 626 -18.84 33.19 -9.51
N ASN A 627 -18.26 33.57 -10.65
CA ASN A 627 -18.44 34.87 -11.32
C ASN A 627 -18.93 34.71 -12.76
N ARG A 628 -19.99 33.93 -12.98
CA ARG A 628 -20.52 33.58 -14.31
C ARG A 628 -20.95 34.80 -15.15
N LEU A 629 -21.26 35.93 -14.51
CA LEU A 629 -21.71 37.15 -15.18
C LEU A 629 -20.60 37.82 -16.00
N LEU A 630 -19.33 37.49 -15.74
CA LEU A 630 -18.19 37.98 -16.52
C LEU A 630 -18.22 37.50 -17.98
N GLU A 631 -18.88 36.37 -18.29
CA GLU A 631 -18.99 35.87 -19.67
C GLU A 631 -19.79 36.82 -20.59
N LYS A 632 -20.67 37.67 -20.04
CA LYS A 632 -21.55 38.56 -20.83
C LYS A 632 -20.87 39.88 -21.22
N ASN A 633 -19.85 40.32 -20.47
CA ASN A 633 -19.22 41.64 -20.60
C ASN A 633 -17.74 41.55 -20.97
N ILE A 634 -17.37 40.58 -21.82
CA ILE A 634 -15.98 40.33 -22.21
C ILE A 634 -15.33 41.56 -22.87
N SER A 635 -16.10 42.34 -23.63
CA SER A 635 -15.62 43.54 -24.31
C SER A 635 -15.03 44.58 -23.34
N ASP A 636 -15.67 44.77 -22.19
CA ASP A 636 -15.26 45.77 -21.20
C ASP A 636 -14.06 45.30 -20.35
N LEU A 637 -13.88 43.97 -20.27
CA LEU A 637 -12.80 43.34 -19.53
C LEU A 637 -11.49 43.21 -20.35
N LEU A 638 -11.61 43.23 -21.68
CA LEU A 638 -10.50 43.02 -22.63
C LEU A 638 -9.27 43.93 -22.37
N PRO A 639 -9.43 45.24 -22.09
CA PRO A 639 -8.30 46.13 -21.78
C PRO A 639 -7.58 45.81 -20.46
N PHE A 640 -8.19 45.01 -19.59
CA PHE A 640 -7.71 44.72 -18.24
C PHE A 640 -7.19 43.28 -18.09
N LEU A 641 -7.26 42.45 -19.13
CA LEU A 641 -6.89 41.02 -19.07
C LEU A 641 -5.48 40.77 -18.49
N GLY A 642 -4.51 41.63 -18.80
CA GLY A 642 -3.14 41.50 -18.28
C GLY A 642 -3.01 41.71 -16.76
N ARG A 643 -4.04 42.26 -16.11
CA ARG A 643 -4.11 42.51 -14.65
C ARG A 643 -5.01 41.53 -13.90
N VAL A 644 -5.73 40.66 -14.60
CA VAL A 644 -6.66 39.70 -14.00
C VAL A 644 -6.11 38.30 -14.12
N ILE A 645 -5.93 37.62 -12.98
CA ILE A 645 -5.52 36.23 -12.92
C ILE A 645 -6.77 35.37 -12.68
N PHE A 646 -7.18 34.63 -13.70
CA PHE A 646 -8.38 33.81 -13.60
C PHE A 646 -8.05 32.42 -13.08
N LYS A 647 -8.57 32.06 -11.91
CA LYS A 647 -8.61 30.65 -11.48
C LYS A 647 -9.80 29.96 -12.12
N ARG A 648 -9.56 28.74 -12.65
CA ARG A 648 -10.58 27.85 -13.23
C ARG A 648 -11.34 28.48 -14.41
N LEU A 649 -10.59 28.96 -15.40
CA LEU A 649 -11.13 29.40 -16.70
C LEU A 649 -12.06 28.34 -17.30
N SER A 650 -13.31 28.74 -17.59
CA SER A 650 -14.26 27.88 -18.31
C SER A 650 -13.92 27.86 -19.81
N SER A 651 -14.09 26.71 -20.47
CA SER A 651 -13.84 26.61 -21.91
C SER A 651 -14.81 27.45 -22.75
N SER A 652 -16.03 27.70 -22.25
CA SER A 652 -16.98 28.67 -22.82
C SER A 652 -16.40 30.08 -22.84
N PHE A 653 -15.81 30.52 -21.73
CA PHE A 653 -15.24 31.85 -21.61
C PHE A 653 -13.98 32.02 -22.47
N VAL A 654 -13.10 31.02 -22.50
CA VAL A 654 -11.92 31.03 -23.39
C VAL A 654 -12.36 31.15 -24.85
N LYS A 655 -13.35 30.35 -25.29
CA LYS A 655 -13.94 30.41 -26.63
C LYS A 655 -14.45 31.83 -26.97
N SER A 656 -15.22 32.44 -26.06
CA SER A 656 -15.76 33.79 -26.28
C SER A 656 -14.67 34.87 -26.30
N ILE A 657 -13.64 34.78 -25.45
CA ILE A 657 -12.52 35.71 -25.44
C ILE A 657 -11.72 35.62 -26.75
N ILE A 658 -11.34 34.42 -27.21
CA ILE A 658 -10.56 34.30 -28.46
C ILE A 658 -11.33 34.85 -29.66
N ARG A 659 -12.66 34.63 -29.69
CA ARG A 659 -13.53 35.18 -30.73
C ARG A 659 -13.59 36.70 -30.67
N GLN A 660 -13.63 37.29 -29.47
CA GLN A 660 -13.66 38.74 -29.31
C GLN A 660 -12.31 39.41 -29.61
N ILE A 661 -11.20 38.76 -29.24
CA ILE A 661 -9.85 39.18 -29.63
C ILE A 661 -9.73 39.17 -31.16
N TYR A 662 -10.22 38.12 -31.82
CA TYR A 662 -10.26 38.04 -33.28
C TYR A 662 -11.11 39.15 -33.92
N ASN A 663 -12.29 39.43 -33.36
CA ASN A 663 -13.17 40.50 -33.86
C ASN A 663 -12.54 41.90 -33.71
N SER A 664 -11.84 42.14 -32.61
CA SER A 664 -11.18 43.42 -32.32
C SER A 664 -9.82 43.58 -33.00
N ARG A 665 -9.23 42.48 -33.52
CA ARG A 665 -7.89 42.43 -34.13
C ARG A 665 -6.77 42.90 -33.20
N ASP A 666 -6.98 42.81 -31.89
CA ASP A 666 -6.01 43.21 -30.87
C ASP A 666 -5.05 42.04 -30.54
N SER A 667 -3.89 42.04 -31.19
CA SER A 667 -2.86 41.01 -30.97
C SER A 667 -2.24 41.06 -29.58
N ASP A 668 -2.19 42.22 -28.93
CA ASP A 668 -1.51 42.40 -27.65
C ASP A 668 -2.27 41.70 -26.51
N CYS A 669 -3.60 41.61 -26.64
CA CYS A 669 -4.47 40.86 -25.73
C CYS A 669 -4.20 39.35 -25.71
N VAL A 670 -3.67 38.76 -26.79
CA VAL A 670 -3.31 37.33 -26.85
C VAL A 670 -2.27 36.99 -25.79
N SER A 671 -1.21 37.81 -25.68
CA SER A 671 -0.15 37.61 -24.70
C SER A 671 -0.65 37.74 -23.26
N SER A 672 -1.61 38.64 -23.03
CA SER A 672 -2.24 38.86 -21.73
C SER A 672 -3.12 37.68 -21.32
N LEU A 673 -3.92 37.15 -22.25
CA LEU A 673 -4.72 35.95 -22.03
C LEU A 673 -3.83 34.75 -21.65
N LEU A 674 -2.77 34.50 -22.41
CA LEU A 674 -1.87 33.36 -22.19
C LEU A 674 -1.12 33.46 -20.85
N ARG A 675 -0.71 34.66 -20.42
CA ARG A 675 -0.14 34.87 -19.08
C ARG A 675 -1.13 34.54 -17.96
N SER A 676 -2.41 34.84 -18.17
CA SER A 676 -3.46 34.59 -17.17
C SER A 676 -3.88 33.11 -17.06
N SER A 677 -3.56 32.29 -18.08
CA SER A 677 -3.99 30.91 -18.20
C SER A 677 -2.86 29.88 -18.17
N ASP A 678 -1.68 30.25 -17.67
CA ASP A 678 -0.46 29.41 -17.70
C ASP A 678 -0.15 28.86 -19.12
N HIS A 679 -0.37 29.69 -20.13
CA HIS A 679 -0.24 29.40 -21.56
C HIS A 679 -1.17 28.29 -22.06
N TRP A 680 -2.28 28.00 -21.36
CA TRP A 680 -3.32 27.09 -21.84
C TRP A 680 -4.41 27.81 -22.62
N ILE A 681 -4.76 27.26 -23.79
CA ILE A 681 -6.01 27.51 -24.50
C ILE A 681 -6.88 26.28 -24.29
N ASN A 682 -7.82 26.37 -23.35
CA ASN A 682 -8.72 25.26 -23.01
C ASN A 682 -10.09 25.44 -23.69
N LEU A 683 -10.37 24.59 -24.69
CA LEU A 683 -11.63 24.57 -25.45
C LEU A 683 -12.36 23.23 -25.29
N ASN A 684 -12.11 22.50 -24.18
CA ASN A 684 -12.68 21.18 -23.96
C ASN A 684 -14.23 21.16 -23.97
N SER A 685 -14.80 20.08 -24.51
CA SER A 685 -16.25 19.85 -24.58
C SER A 685 -17.01 21.00 -25.25
N ARG A 686 -16.50 21.49 -26.41
CA ARG A 686 -17.10 22.59 -27.18
C ARG A 686 -17.29 22.20 -28.63
N GLU A 687 -18.32 22.77 -29.24
CA GLU A 687 -18.48 22.79 -30.70
C GLU A 687 -17.86 24.08 -31.23
N LEU A 688 -16.91 23.99 -32.14
CA LEU A 688 -16.31 25.14 -32.80
C LEU A 688 -16.98 25.34 -34.16
N ASP A 689 -17.42 26.56 -34.46
CA ASP A 689 -17.80 26.94 -35.82
C ASP A 689 -16.56 27.40 -36.62
N ARG A 690 -16.75 27.71 -37.91
CA ARG A 690 -15.67 28.21 -38.78
C ARG A 690 -15.02 29.50 -38.27
N VAL A 691 -15.78 30.37 -37.62
CA VAL A 691 -15.28 31.63 -37.06
C VAL A 691 -14.43 31.35 -35.83
N ASP A 692 -14.87 30.42 -34.98
CA ASP A 692 -14.13 29.97 -33.80
C ASP A 692 -12.79 29.33 -34.18
N CYS A 693 -12.76 28.53 -35.25
CA CYS A 693 -11.52 27.95 -35.79
C CYS A 693 -10.58 29.03 -36.32
N THR A 694 -11.11 30.02 -37.05
CA THR A 694 -10.32 31.18 -37.53
C THR A 694 -9.76 32.00 -36.36
N ALA A 695 -10.55 32.19 -35.31
CA ALA A 695 -10.14 32.90 -34.09
C ALA A 695 -9.05 32.12 -33.32
N LEU A 696 -9.16 30.79 -33.26
CA LEU A 696 -8.11 29.92 -32.72
C LEU A 696 -6.82 30.07 -33.54
N CYS A 697 -6.89 30.01 -34.87
CA CYS A 697 -5.75 30.22 -35.76
C CYS A 697 -5.10 31.60 -35.56
N PHE A 698 -5.89 32.67 -35.46
CA PHE A 698 -5.39 34.02 -35.15
C PHE A 698 -4.66 34.07 -33.80
N THR A 699 -5.24 33.44 -32.77
CA THR A 699 -4.63 33.36 -31.44
C THR A 699 -3.30 32.59 -31.50
N LEU A 700 -3.27 31.47 -32.21
CA LEU A 700 -2.06 30.66 -32.39
C LEU A 700 -0.96 31.40 -33.14
N GLN A 701 -1.30 32.11 -34.24
CA GLN A 701 -0.37 32.93 -35.03
C GLN A 701 0.38 33.97 -34.20
N HIS A 702 -0.25 34.49 -33.15
CA HIS A 702 0.31 35.54 -32.27
C HIS A 702 0.80 34.98 -30.93
N SER A 703 1.07 33.68 -30.88
CA SER A 703 1.52 32.99 -29.68
C SER A 703 2.80 32.16 -29.91
N HIS A 704 3.42 31.72 -28.81
CA HIS A 704 4.62 30.89 -28.82
C HIS A 704 4.56 29.87 -27.67
N GLN A 705 4.86 28.59 -27.97
CA GLN A 705 4.87 27.47 -27.01
C GLN A 705 3.58 27.31 -26.19
N VAL A 706 2.42 27.50 -26.82
CA VAL A 706 1.11 27.40 -26.16
C VAL A 706 0.68 25.95 -25.98
N LYS A 707 -0.06 25.67 -24.89
CA LYS A 707 -0.71 24.40 -24.64
C LYS A 707 -2.17 24.48 -25.04
N VAL A 708 -2.65 23.58 -25.88
CA VAL A 708 -4.02 23.60 -26.41
C VAL A 708 -4.75 22.34 -25.96
N ASN A 709 -5.89 22.52 -25.31
CA ASN A 709 -6.76 21.42 -24.90
C ASN A 709 -8.05 21.44 -25.73
N LEU A 710 -8.22 20.43 -26.58
CA LEU A 710 -9.34 20.18 -27.47
C LEU A 710 -10.03 18.83 -27.15
N LEU A 711 -9.93 18.34 -25.92
CA LEU A 711 -10.59 17.09 -25.52
C LEU A 711 -12.12 17.23 -25.66
N TRP A 712 -12.74 16.29 -26.38
CA TRP A 712 -14.19 16.28 -26.69
C TRP A 712 -14.66 17.53 -27.44
N THR A 713 -13.78 18.14 -28.24
CA THR A 713 -14.10 19.31 -29.03
C THR A 713 -14.51 18.88 -30.44
N SER A 714 -15.69 19.33 -30.89
CA SER A 714 -16.14 19.10 -32.27
C SER A 714 -15.58 20.20 -33.18
N ILE A 715 -14.81 19.80 -34.20
CA ILE A 715 -14.24 20.68 -35.22
C ILE A 715 -14.87 20.31 -36.58
N PRO A 716 -15.36 21.28 -37.37
CA PRO A 716 -15.93 21.01 -38.67
C PRO A 716 -14.92 20.36 -39.63
N PRO A 717 -15.35 19.42 -40.50
CA PRO A 717 -14.47 18.82 -41.50
C PRO A 717 -13.82 19.89 -42.38
N GLY A 718 -12.50 19.78 -42.60
CA GLY A 718 -11.71 20.73 -43.39
C GLY A 718 -11.06 21.86 -42.60
N GLU A 719 -11.57 22.23 -41.41
CA GLU A 719 -10.96 23.31 -40.61
C GLU A 719 -9.67 22.85 -39.90
N ILE A 720 -9.48 21.54 -39.68
CA ILE A 720 -8.24 20.96 -39.15
C ILE A 720 -7.03 21.31 -40.04
N GLU A 721 -7.22 21.36 -41.36
CA GLU A 721 -6.18 21.73 -42.33
C GLU A 721 -5.66 23.16 -42.10
N SER A 722 -6.49 24.05 -41.55
CA SER A 722 -6.09 25.42 -41.20
C SER A 722 -5.27 25.51 -39.91
N ILE A 723 -5.43 24.54 -39.01
CA ILE A 723 -4.75 24.48 -37.70
C ILE A 723 -3.39 23.81 -37.82
N LEU A 724 -3.26 22.77 -38.67
CA LEU A 724 -2.04 21.97 -38.85
C LEU A 724 -0.76 22.81 -39.06
N PRO A 725 -0.75 23.88 -39.89
CA PRO A 725 0.46 24.68 -40.11
C PRO A 725 0.92 25.49 -38.89
N LEU A 726 0.07 25.65 -37.87
CA LEU A 726 0.34 26.45 -36.67
C LEU A 726 0.75 25.60 -35.46
N LEU A 727 0.91 24.29 -35.64
CA LEU A 727 1.31 23.36 -34.57
C LEU A 727 2.77 23.55 -34.14
N ASP A 728 3.60 24.23 -34.94
CA ASP A 728 4.96 24.65 -34.56
C ASP A 728 4.97 25.52 -33.30
N ARG A 729 3.92 26.32 -33.12
CA ARG A 729 3.71 27.21 -31.96
C ARG A 729 3.10 26.50 -30.76
N VAL A 730 2.62 25.28 -30.92
CA VAL A 730 1.99 24.48 -29.86
C VAL A 730 3.04 23.59 -29.20
N SER A 731 3.17 23.70 -27.87
CA SER A 731 4.07 22.88 -27.06
C SER A 731 3.41 21.60 -26.52
N GLN A 732 2.09 21.64 -26.32
CA GLN A 732 1.30 20.51 -25.87
C GLN A 732 -0.10 20.56 -26.48
N LEU A 733 -0.53 19.48 -27.13
CA LEU A 733 -1.86 19.32 -27.70
C LEU A 733 -2.57 18.17 -26.97
N SER A 734 -3.76 18.42 -26.46
CA SER A 734 -4.63 17.39 -25.87
C SER A 734 -5.88 17.24 -26.74
N VAL A 735 -6.10 16.05 -27.29
CA VAL A 735 -7.20 15.71 -28.18
C VAL A 735 -7.78 14.35 -27.77
N ASP A 736 -9.06 14.12 -28.03
CA ASP A 736 -9.65 12.80 -27.84
C ASP A 736 -9.35 11.88 -29.04
N ARG A 737 -9.64 10.59 -28.87
CA ARG A 737 -9.35 9.55 -29.86
C ARG A 737 -9.98 9.79 -31.25
N LYS A 738 -11.16 10.42 -31.36
CA LYS A 738 -11.80 10.70 -32.65
C LYS A 738 -11.17 11.90 -33.33
N LEU A 739 -10.90 12.95 -32.55
CA LEU A 739 -10.23 14.13 -33.07
C LEU A 739 -8.78 13.82 -33.46
N LEU A 740 -8.08 12.97 -32.71
CA LEU A 740 -6.73 12.48 -33.04
C LEU A 740 -6.72 11.76 -34.40
N LEU A 741 -7.68 10.87 -34.68
CA LEU A 741 -7.81 10.24 -35.99
C LEU A 741 -8.04 11.27 -37.10
N SER A 742 -8.84 12.29 -36.83
CA SER A 742 -9.12 13.37 -37.79
C SER A 742 -7.87 14.20 -38.09
N PHE A 743 -7.04 14.50 -37.09
CA PHE A 743 -5.73 15.14 -37.26
C PHE A 743 -4.76 14.27 -38.08
N LEU A 744 -4.70 12.97 -37.79
CA LEU A 744 -3.83 12.04 -38.53
C LEU A 744 -4.27 11.87 -39.98
N HIS A 745 -5.57 11.74 -40.23
CA HIS A 745 -6.14 11.68 -41.58
C HIS A 745 -5.90 12.96 -42.35
N SER A 746 -6.13 14.13 -41.75
CA SER A 746 -5.88 15.41 -42.41
C SER A 746 -4.39 15.60 -42.72
N CYS A 747 -3.51 15.17 -41.81
CA CYS A 747 -2.07 15.17 -42.02
C CYS A 747 -1.64 14.21 -43.15
N ALA A 748 -2.29 13.03 -43.25
CA ALA A 748 -2.07 12.05 -44.32
C ALA A 748 -2.63 12.53 -45.68
N ALA A 749 -3.82 13.11 -45.71
CA ALA A 749 -4.52 13.56 -46.91
C ALA A 749 -3.88 14.80 -47.54
N SER A 750 -3.32 15.71 -46.72
CA SER A 750 -2.57 16.89 -47.18
C SER A 750 -1.42 16.53 -48.15
N GLN A 751 -0.95 15.28 -48.12
CA GLN A 751 0.10 14.75 -49.01
C GLN A 751 -0.40 14.37 -50.40
N ILE A 752 -1.66 13.93 -50.52
CA ILE A 752 -2.23 13.47 -51.80
C ILE A 752 -2.49 14.68 -52.70
N LEU A 753 -2.85 15.82 -52.11
CA LEU A 753 -3.12 17.08 -52.81
C LEU A 753 -1.87 17.92 -53.10
N GLN A 754 -0.80 17.77 -52.32
CA GLN A 754 0.48 18.47 -52.52
C GLN A 754 1.59 17.44 -52.76
N GLY A 755 1.84 17.13 -54.03
CA GLY A 755 2.91 16.22 -54.45
C GLY A 755 4.27 16.53 -53.81
N ALA A 756 5.14 15.51 -53.76
CA ALA A 756 6.38 15.38 -52.98
C ALA A 756 7.52 16.42 -53.20
N LEU A 757 7.21 17.68 -53.51
CA LEU A 757 8.17 18.73 -53.90
C LEU A 757 8.17 19.97 -52.98
N SER A 758 7.40 20.02 -51.89
CA SER A 758 7.48 21.12 -50.90
C SER A 758 8.01 20.64 -49.54
N PRO A 759 9.04 21.29 -48.95
CA PRO A 759 9.63 20.92 -47.64
C PRO A 759 8.70 21.18 -46.44
N THR A 760 7.50 21.74 -46.66
CA THR A 760 6.54 22.15 -45.62
C THR A 760 5.62 21.03 -45.11
N THR A 761 5.44 19.94 -45.85
CA THR A 761 4.55 18.82 -45.46
C THR A 761 5.25 17.80 -44.56
N THR A 762 6.57 17.66 -44.67
CA THR A 762 7.40 16.82 -43.79
C THR A 762 7.54 17.42 -42.38
N THR A 763 7.38 18.74 -42.24
CA THR A 763 7.44 19.42 -40.94
C THR A 763 6.15 19.24 -40.15
N THR A 764 4.96 19.30 -40.77
CA THR A 764 3.68 19.23 -40.02
C THR A 764 3.47 17.93 -39.26
N ALA A 765 3.85 16.78 -39.81
CA ALA A 765 3.80 15.49 -39.12
C ALA A 765 4.72 15.44 -37.89
N ALA A 766 5.95 15.96 -38.02
CA ALA A 766 6.90 16.05 -36.91
C ALA A 766 6.42 17.04 -35.84
N GLU A 767 5.85 18.18 -36.24
CA GLU A 767 5.29 19.18 -35.34
C GLU A 767 4.03 18.67 -34.62
N LEU A 768 3.18 17.89 -35.28
CA LEU A 768 2.03 17.22 -34.67
C LEU A 768 2.47 16.23 -33.58
N LEU A 769 3.46 15.37 -33.88
CA LEU A 769 3.99 14.43 -32.88
C LEU A 769 4.67 15.15 -31.72
N ARG A 770 5.42 16.22 -31.98
CA ARG A 770 6.04 17.06 -30.96
C ARG A 770 4.98 17.71 -30.06
N ALA A 771 3.91 18.26 -30.64
CA ALA A 771 2.79 18.82 -29.89
C ALA A 771 2.05 17.76 -29.06
N LEU A 772 1.91 16.53 -29.57
CA LEU A 772 1.35 15.38 -28.83
C LEU A 772 2.36 14.72 -27.87
N GLN A 773 3.55 15.31 -27.68
CA GLN A 773 4.62 14.78 -26.82
C GLN A 773 5.03 13.34 -27.18
N TYR A 774 5.03 13.01 -28.47
CA TYR A 774 5.32 11.69 -29.03
C TYR A 774 4.44 10.57 -28.45
N ARG A 775 3.21 10.91 -28.02
CA ARG A 775 2.23 9.95 -27.49
C ARG A 775 0.93 9.98 -28.32
N LEU A 776 0.66 8.88 -29.01
CA LEU A 776 -0.57 8.61 -29.74
C LEU A 776 -1.47 7.70 -28.89
N ASP A 777 -2.37 8.30 -28.12
CA ASP A 777 -3.23 7.60 -27.17
C ASP A 777 -4.66 7.45 -27.72
N PHE A 778 -5.06 6.20 -28.01
CA PHE A 778 -6.42 5.86 -28.44
C PHE A 778 -7.21 5.10 -27.35
N SER A 779 -6.67 4.96 -26.14
CA SER A 779 -7.32 4.29 -25.01
C SER A 779 -8.51 5.08 -24.45
N CYS A 780 -9.37 4.42 -23.67
CA CYS A 780 -10.53 5.01 -23.01
C CYS A 780 -10.19 5.71 -21.69
N SER A 781 -9.06 6.42 -21.59
CA SER A 781 -8.66 7.10 -20.34
C SER A 781 -9.40 8.44 -20.11
N SER A 782 -10.15 8.91 -21.09
CA SER A 782 -10.89 10.18 -21.05
C SER A 782 -12.33 10.04 -21.53
N SER A 783 -13.11 9.07 -21.06
CA SER A 783 -14.56 9.05 -21.33
C SER A 783 -15.35 9.65 -20.16
N VAL A 784 -15.50 10.98 -20.16
CA VAL A 784 -16.64 11.62 -19.49
C VAL A 784 -17.30 12.48 -20.54
N ASP A 785 -18.27 11.91 -21.26
CA ASP A 785 -19.16 12.69 -22.10
C ASP A 785 -20.58 12.64 -21.54
N LEU A 786 -21.20 13.82 -21.45
CA LEU A 786 -22.49 14.10 -20.81
C LEU A 786 -23.62 14.25 -21.83
N SER A 787 -23.45 13.77 -23.07
CA SER A 787 -24.55 13.68 -24.03
C SER A 787 -25.13 12.26 -24.05
N ALA A 788 -26.37 12.14 -23.59
CA ALA A 788 -27.18 10.93 -23.69
C ALA A 788 -27.23 10.43 -25.15
N HIS A 789 -27.07 9.11 -25.33
CA HIS A 789 -27.25 8.32 -26.57
C HIS A 789 -26.01 7.80 -27.33
N TYR A 790 -24.92 7.44 -26.66
CA TYR A 790 -24.07 6.35 -27.15
C TYR A 790 -23.68 5.43 -25.98
N GLN A 791 -24.29 4.25 -25.92
CA GLN A 791 -23.74 3.12 -25.17
C GLN A 791 -22.35 2.82 -25.71
N GLY A 792 -21.40 2.50 -24.85
CA GLY A 792 -19.99 2.35 -25.15
C GLY A 792 -19.68 1.40 -26.31
N GLU A 793 -19.60 1.93 -27.52
CA GLU A 793 -18.91 1.29 -28.65
C GLU A 793 -17.40 1.51 -28.49
N ALA A 794 -16.66 0.41 -28.52
CA ALA A 794 -15.21 0.43 -28.64
C ALA A 794 -14.82 1.18 -29.92
N LEU A 795 -13.71 1.92 -29.89
CA LEU A 795 -13.22 2.58 -31.11
C LEU A 795 -12.72 1.50 -32.08
N CYS A 796 -13.41 1.34 -33.21
CA CYS A 796 -12.97 0.44 -34.27
C CYS A 796 -12.00 1.16 -35.23
N LEU A 797 -10.74 0.73 -35.25
CA LEU A 797 -9.71 1.22 -36.18
C LEU A 797 -9.83 0.46 -37.50
N THR A 798 -10.03 1.20 -38.60
CA THR A 798 -10.10 0.67 -39.95
C THR A 798 -8.70 0.59 -40.56
N THR A 799 -8.60 -0.07 -41.71
CA THR A 799 -7.36 -0.11 -42.50
C THR A 799 -6.85 1.31 -42.83
N ASP A 800 -7.76 2.25 -43.16
CA ASP A 800 -7.38 3.63 -43.46
C ASP A 800 -6.85 4.37 -42.22
N HIS A 801 -7.40 4.11 -41.02
CA HIS A 801 -6.86 4.65 -39.76
C HIS A 801 -5.41 4.19 -39.53
N CYS A 802 -5.14 2.90 -39.72
CA CYS A 802 -3.80 2.35 -39.53
C CYS A 802 -2.81 2.84 -40.61
N ARG A 803 -3.27 3.01 -41.86
CA ARG A 803 -2.48 3.60 -42.95
C ARG A 803 -2.11 5.05 -42.67
N ALA A 804 -3.03 5.85 -42.11
CA ALA A 804 -2.77 7.23 -41.73
C ALA A 804 -1.70 7.31 -40.62
N ILE A 805 -1.82 6.48 -39.57
CA ILE A 805 -0.81 6.36 -38.50
C ILE A 805 0.56 5.99 -39.09
N ASN A 806 0.62 4.96 -39.94
CA ASN A 806 1.85 4.52 -40.62
C ASN A 806 2.50 5.65 -41.42
N SER A 807 1.70 6.38 -42.20
CA SER A 807 2.18 7.47 -43.08
C SER A 807 2.78 8.62 -42.28
N VAL A 808 2.08 9.10 -41.24
CA VAL A 808 2.55 10.20 -40.37
C VAL A 808 3.84 9.83 -39.65
N LEU A 809 3.92 8.61 -39.12
CA LEU A 809 5.10 8.15 -38.38
C LEU A 809 6.34 8.00 -39.28
N LYS A 810 6.19 7.40 -40.48
CA LYS A 810 7.30 7.32 -41.45
C LYS A 810 7.83 8.70 -41.84
N GLN A 811 6.96 9.69 -42.00
CA GLN A 811 7.37 11.04 -42.39
C GLN A 811 8.16 11.76 -41.32
N SER A 812 7.77 11.59 -40.05
CA SER A 812 8.51 12.16 -38.93
C SER A 812 9.98 11.69 -38.90
N GLN A 813 10.26 10.47 -39.36
CA GLN A 813 11.62 9.95 -39.45
C GLN A 813 12.45 10.58 -40.57
N HIS A 814 11.85 10.79 -41.74
CA HIS A 814 12.52 11.42 -42.87
C HIS A 814 12.95 12.86 -42.52
N SER A 815 12.11 13.61 -41.80
CA SER A 815 12.43 14.95 -41.30
C SER A 815 13.58 14.95 -40.28
N THR A 816 13.60 13.97 -39.37
CA THR A 816 14.64 13.87 -38.32
C THR A 816 16.01 13.50 -38.90
N ARG A 817 16.05 12.71 -40.00
CA ARG A 817 17.29 12.36 -40.72
C ARG A 817 17.85 13.48 -41.60
N LEU A 818 17.01 14.38 -42.11
CA LEU A 818 17.46 15.51 -42.96
C LEU A 818 18.12 16.65 -42.16
N VAL A 819 17.89 16.73 -40.84
CA VAL A 819 18.46 17.77 -39.96
C VAL A 819 19.79 17.34 -39.33
N GLN A 820 20.14 16.04 -39.36
CA GLN A 820 21.34 15.51 -38.70
C GLN A 820 22.42 15.12 -39.72
N ASN A 821 23.54 15.85 -39.71
CA ASN A 821 24.75 15.50 -40.47
C ASN A 821 25.25 14.10 -40.07
N PRO A 822 25.58 13.22 -41.03
CA PRO A 822 26.00 11.85 -40.73
C PRO A 822 27.48 11.82 -40.34
N THR A 823 27.81 12.23 -39.12
CA THR A 823 29.12 11.97 -38.50
C THR A 823 28.95 11.62 -37.02
N GLN A 824 29.37 10.39 -36.70
CA GLN A 824 29.61 9.80 -35.36
C GLN A 824 28.39 9.35 -34.52
N ASN A 825 28.23 8.01 -34.44
CA ASN A 825 27.80 7.20 -33.29
C ASN A 825 26.88 7.83 -32.24
N GLN A 826 25.69 8.30 -32.63
CA GLN A 826 24.59 8.59 -31.71
C GLN A 826 23.31 7.86 -32.17
N SER A 827 23.25 6.54 -31.99
CA SER A 827 22.07 5.71 -32.29
C SER A 827 21.25 5.34 -31.06
N ARG A 828 21.49 5.95 -29.88
CA ARG A 828 20.86 5.50 -28.62
C ARG A 828 19.74 6.37 -28.04
N ASN A 829 19.49 7.58 -28.56
CA ASN A 829 18.47 8.50 -28.00
C ASN A 829 17.57 9.13 -29.07
N GLN A 830 16.87 8.33 -29.90
CA GLN A 830 15.70 8.84 -30.63
C GLN A 830 14.45 8.68 -29.75
N PRO A 831 13.56 9.68 -29.65
CA PRO A 831 12.31 9.53 -28.90
C PRO A 831 11.42 8.52 -29.62
N HIS A 832 11.23 7.33 -29.02
CA HIS A 832 10.27 6.35 -29.51
C HIS A 832 8.85 6.91 -29.35
N VAL A 833 8.05 6.87 -30.42
CA VAL A 833 6.65 7.31 -30.35
C VAL A 833 5.85 6.26 -29.60
N GLN A 834 5.18 6.63 -28.52
CA GLN A 834 4.32 5.73 -27.78
C GLN A 834 2.96 5.62 -28.47
N LEU A 835 2.58 4.42 -28.90
CA LEU A 835 1.29 4.13 -29.52
C LEU A 835 0.46 3.23 -28.59
N ILE A 836 -0.67 3.75 -28.09
CA ILE A 836 -1.49 3.11 -27.05
C ILE A 836 -2.87 2.73 -27.62
N LEU A 837 -3.16 1.43 -27.66
CA LEU A 837 -4.36 0.79 -28.22
C LEU A 837 -4.99 -0.20 -27.22
N LYS A 838 -5.15 0.17 -25.94
CA LYS A 838 -5.65 -0.74 -24.88
C LYS A 838 -7.15 -1.01 -24.90
N ASP A 839 -7.95 -0.12 -25.49
CA ASP A 839 -9.43 -0.20 -25.53
C ASP A 839 -9.98 0.01 -26.95
N CYS A 840 -9.28 -0.55 -27.94
CA CYS A 840 -9.64 -0.43 -29.36
C CYS A 840 -10.04 -1.79 -29.94
N GLU A 841 -11.01 -1.77 -30.84
CA GLU A 841 -11.25 -2.85 -31.79
C GLU A 841 -10.53 -2.51 -33.09
N VAL A 842 -10.07 -3.51 -33.83
CA VAL A 842 -9.36 -3.29 -35.10
C VAL A 842 -9.99 -4.17 -36.17
N GLU A 843 -10.27 -3.58 -37.33
CA GLU A 843 -10.76 -4.28 -38.51
C GLU A 843 -9.78 -5.40 -38.91
N HIS A 844 -10.33 -6.52 -39.40
CA HIS A 844 -9.52 -7.68 -39.79
C HIS A 844 -8.45 -7.29 -40.84
N GLY A 845 -7.18 -7.54 -40.54
CA GLY A 845 -6.05 -7.20 -41.40
C GLY A 845 -5.52 -5.76 -41.27
N ALA A 846 -6.21 -4.84 -40.60
CA ALA A 846 -5.76 -3.45 -40.46
C ALA A 846 -4.46 -3.32 -39.64
N LEU A 847 -4.21 -4.24 -38.69
CA LEU A 847 -2.95 -4.31 -37.94
C LEU A 847 -1.72 -4.57 -38.82
N ARG A 848 -1.89 -5.18 -40.01
CA ARG A 848 -0.78 -5.39 -40.96
C ARG A 848 -0.13 -4.08 -41.39
N GLU A 849 -0.90 -3.00 -41.46
CA GLU A 849 -0.41 -1.66 -41.80
C GLU A 849 0.54 -1.09 -40.74
N LEU A 850 0.54 -1.63 -39.51
CA LEU A 850 1.43 -1.20 -38.43
C LEU A 850 2.76 -1.98 -38.39
N LEU A 851 2.88 -3.12 -39.09
CA LEU A 851 4.13 -3.91 -39.12
C LEU A 851 5.36 -3.10 -39.58
N PRO A 852 5.28 -2.23 -40.62
CA PRO A 852 6.43 -1.47 -41.10
C PRO A 852 6.96 -0.43 -40.10
N ILE A 853 6.18 -0.04 -39.09
CA ILE A 853 6.53 1.00 -38.11
C ILE A 853 6.91 0.45 -36.74
N LEU A 854 6.90 -0.87 -36.53
CA LEU A 854 7.26 -1.47 -35.24
C LEU A 854 8.63 -1.01 -34.72
N HIS A 855 9.60 -0.82 -35.61
CA HIS A 855 10.96 -0.41 -35.25
C HIS A 855 11.08 1.03 -34.68
N ILE A 856 10.00 1.82 -34.69
CA ILE A 856 10.03 3.28 -34.40
C ILE A 856 9.04 3.67 -33.30
N VAL A 857 8.21 2.73 -32.87
CA VAL A 857 7.17 2.94 -31.85
C VAL A 857 7.45 2.13 -30.59
N LYS A 858 6.96 2.62 -29.46
CA LYS A 858 6.72 1.82 -28.25
C LYS A 858 5.23 1.48 -28.22
N LEU A 859 4.88 0.20 -28.33
CA LEU A 859 3.51 -0.28 -28.40
C LEU A 859 2.94 -0.58 -27.02
N SER A 860 1.68 -0.22 -26.84
CA SER A 860 0.89 -0.61 -25.68
C SER A 860 -0.48 -1.06 -26.15
N LEU A 861 -0.66 -2.36 -26.31
CA LEU A 861 -1.85 -2.98 -26.91
C LEU A 861 -2.75 -3.60 -25.84
N SER A 862 -4.03 -3.82 -26.18
CA SER A 862 -4.85 -4.78 -25.44
C SER A 862 -4.35 -6.20 -25.74
N LYS A 863 -4.56 -7.13 -24.80
CA LYS A 863 -4.11 -8.52 -24.97
C LYS A 863 -4.74 -9.20 -26.20
N ALA A 864 -5.99 -8.85 -26.52
CA ALA A 864 -6.68 -9.32 -27.72
C ALA A 864 -6.01 -8.81 -29.02
N LEU A 865 -5.62 -7.54 -29.07
CA LEU A 865 -4.91 -6.98 -30.23
C LEU A 865 -3.47 -7.50 -30.32
N LEU A 866 -2.82 -7.76 -29.20
CA LEU A 866 -1.50 -8.40 -29.17
C LEU A 866 -1.56 -9.80 -29.79
N LEU A 867 -2.56 -10.62 -29.45
CA LEU A 867 -2.77 -11.93 -30.08
C LEU A 867 -3.02 -11.84 -31.58
N GLN A 868 -3.85 -10.89 -32.02
CA GLN A 868 -4.05 -10.67 -33.45
C GLN A 868 -2.75 -10.24 -34.12
N LEU A 869 -1.98 -9.32 -33.54
CA LEU A 869 -0.71 -8.86 -34.11
C LEU A 869 0.32 -10.00 -34.23
N LEU A 870 0.39 -10.88 -33.22
CA LEU A 870 1.26 -12.07 -33.24
C LEU A 870 0.93 -13.00 -34.42
N ASP A 871 -0.37 -13.21 -34.71
CA ASP A 871 -0.80 -14.02 -35.86
C ASP A 871 -0.33 -13.40 -37.18
N HIS A 872 -0.50 -12.08 -37.34
CA HIS A 872 -0.10 -11.36 -38.54
C HIS A 872 1.43 -11.28 -38.75
N VAL A 873 2.22 -11.21 -37.67
CA VAL A 873 3.70 -11.25 -37.74
C VAL A 873 4.17 -12.60 -38.28
N CYS A 874 3.46 -13.68 -37.98
CA CYS A 874 3.81 -15.04 -38.38
C CYS A 874 3.26 -15.43 -39.77
N GLU A 875 2.39 -14.61 -40.35
CA GLU A 875 1.86 -14.77 -41.72
C GLU A 875 2.76 -14.03 -42.74
N GLY A 876 3.78 -14.69 -43.29
CA GLY A 876 4.66 -14.06 -44.29
C GLY A 876 5.79 -14.93 -44.85
N ILE A 877 6.55 -14.37 -45.80
CA ILE A 877 7.78 -14.94 -46.36
C ILE A 877 8.87 -14.92 -45.28
N GLU A 878 9.64 -16.00 -45.13
CA GLU A 878 10.62 -16.22 -44.04
C GLU A 878 11.45 -14.97 -43.69
N GLU A 879 12.01 -14.24 -44.67
CA GLU A 879 12.86 -13.06 -44.43
C GLU A 879 12.11 -11.85 -43.81
N GLY A 880 10.81 -11.72 -44.08
CA GLY A 880 9.95 -10.68 -43.49
C GLY A 880 9.53 -11.00 -42.06
N VAL A 881 9.31 -12.29 -41.76
CA VAL A 881 8.95 -12.77 -40.42
C VAL A 881 10.08 -12.50 -39.43
N LEU A 882 11.34 -12.73 -39.84
CA LEU A 882 12.55 -12.45 -39.04
C LEU A 882 12.57 -11.02 -38.49
N ARG A 883 12.38 -10.03 -39.37
CA ARG A 883 12.52 -8.61 -38.99
C ARG A 883 11.33 -8.12 -38.18
N HIS A 884 10.11 -8.56 -38.49
CA HIS A 884 8.92 -8.13 -37.75
C HIS A 884 8.88 -8.69 -36.33
N ALA A 885 9.34 -9.92 -36.10
CA ALA A 885 9.44 -10.51 -34.77
C ALA A 885 10.42 -9.73 -33.87
N GLU A 886 11.62 -9.41 -34.37
CA GLU A 886 12.59 -8.60 -33.64
C GLU A 886 12.04 -7.19 -33.32
N PHE A 887 11.40 -6.54 -34.30
CA PHE A 887 10.83 -5.21 -34.10
C PHE A 887 9.63 -5.22 -33.15
N LEU A 888 8.84 -6.29 -33.11
CA LEU A 888 7.73 -6.42 -32.18
C LEU A 888 8.23 -6.45 -30.72
N CYS A 889 9.22 -7.30 -30.41
CA CYS A 889 9.77 -7.39 -29.05
C CYS A 889 10.41 -6.06 -28.59
N ARG A 890 11.09 -5.36 -29.50
CA ARG A 890 11.64 -4.02 -29.22
C ARG A 890 10.55 -2.98 -29.03
N ALA A 891 9.46 -3.05 -29.79
CA ALA A 891 8.32 -2.14 -29.63
C ALA A 891 7.59 -2.35 -28.30
N LEU A 892 7.55 -3.58 -27.79
CA LEU A 892 6.96 -3.94 -26.50
C LEU A 892 7.89 -3.66 -25.30
N ASP A 893 9.08 -3.10 -25.53
CA ASP A 893 10.09 -2.81 -24.49
C ASP A 893 10.54 -4.05 -23.70
N GLY A 894 10.51 -5.23 -24.35
CA GLY A 894 10.89 -6.49 -23.71
C GLY A 894 9.83 -7.13 -22.83
N GLU A 895 8.63 -6.56 -22.69
CA GLU A 895 7.53 -7.09 -21.88
C GLU A 895 6.39 -7.61 -22.78
N LEU A 896 6.11 -8.92 -22.73
CA LEU A 896 4.99 -9.54 -23.45
C LEU A 896 4.01 -10.13 -22.44
N ASP A 897 2.90 -9.41 -22.22
CA ASP A 897 1.82 -9.79 -21.31
C ASP A 897 0.60 -10.33 -22.08
N LEU A 898 0.34 -11.62 -21.91
CA LEU A 898 -0.87 -12.31 -22.37
C LEU A 898 -1.65 -12.96 -21.20
N SER A 899 -1.38 -12.53 -19.96
CA SER A 899 -2.07 -13.04 -18.77
C SER A 899 -3.59 -13.04 -18.92
N GLU A 900 -4.29 -13.98 -18.29
CA GLU A 900 -5.75 -14.10 -18.31
C GLU A 900 -6.37 -14.24 -19.72
N THR A 901 -5.57 -14.54 -20.76
CA THR A 901 -6.10 -14.78 -22.12
C THR A 901 -6.07 -16.26 -22.47
N ARG A 902 -7.17 -16.76 -23.05
CA ARG A 902 -7.23 -18.15 -23.49
C ARG A 902 -6.37 -18.36 -24.74
N LEU A 903 -5.25 -19.05 -24.59
CA LEU A 903 -4.34 -19.36 -25.69
C LEU A 903 -4.66 -20.72 -26.31
N ASN A 904 -4.62 -20.81 -27.64
CA ASN A 904 -4.77 -22.05 -28.40
C ASN A 904 -3.42 -22.49 -28.99
N GLN A 905 -3.38 -23.68 -29.60
CA GLN A 905 -2.16 -24.24 -30.20
C GLN A 905 -1.56 -23.32 -31.29
N LYS A 906 -2.39 -22.62 -32.08
CA LYS A 906 -1.93 -21.68 -33.12
C LYS A 906 -1.22 -20.47 -32.51
N ALA A 907 -1.79 -19.90 -31.45
CA ALA A 907 -1.22 -18.76 -30.73
C ALA A 907 0.12 -19.14 -30.07
N CYS A 908 0.21 -20.32 -29.45
CA CYS A 908 1.46 -20.82 -28.88
C CYS A 908 2.53 -21.08 -29.95
N GLY A 909 2.15 -21.57 -31.13
CA GLY A 909 3.07 -21.70 -32.28
C GLY A 909 3.56 -20.35 -32.81
N SER A 910 2.69 -19.36 -32.86
CA SER A 910 3.04 -17.99 -33.29
C SER A 910 4.00 -17.32 -32.29
N LEU A 911 3.73 -17.48 -30.99
CA LEU A 911 4.64 -17.05 -29.92
C LEU A 911 6.00 -17.74 -30.02
N ALA A 912 6.04 -19.05 -30.32
CA ALA A 912 7.30 -19.76 -30.49
C ALA A 912 8.14 -19.21 -31.66
N LEU A 913 7.50 -18.89 -32.79
CA LEU A 913 8.17 -18.27 -33.94
C LEU A 913 8.71 -16.87 -33.61
N VAL A 914 7.97 -16.08 -32.82
CA VAL A 914 8.45 -14.76 -32.37
C VAL A 914 9.64 -14.91 -31.42
N LEU A 915 9.59 -15.84 -30.47
CA LEU A 915 10.71 -16.12 -29.56
C LEU A 915 11.92 -16.72 -30.30
N GLU A 916 11.72 -17.52 -31.34
CA GLU A 916 12.79 -18.08 -32.15
C GLU A 916 13.64 -16.98 -32.80
N HIS A 917 13.00 -15.91 -33.28
CA HIS A 917 13.64 -14.88 -34.09
C HIS A 917 13.81 -13.52 -33.40
N SER A 918 13.41 -13.39 -32.14
CA SER A 918 13.66 -12.21 -31.32
C SER A 918 14.81 -12.43 -30.34
N GLU A 919 15.50 -11.32 -30.01
CA GLU A 919 16.44 -11.21 -28.89
C GLU A 919 15.98 -10.03 -28.01
N GLY A 920 16.09 -10.17 -26.68
CA GLY A 920 15.80 -9.09 -25.73
C GLY A 920 14.38 -9.02 -25.16
N LEU A 921 13.59 -10.12 -25.21
CA LEU A 921 12.37 -10.24 -24.41
C LEU A 921 12.76 -10.54 -22.95
N SER A 922 12.57 -9.58 -22.05
CA SER A 922 12.89 -9.72 -20.63
C SER A 922 11.80 -10.44 -19.85
N GLU A 923 10.53 -10.16 -20.15
CA GLU A 923 9.40 -10.69 -19.40
C GLU A 923 8.33 -11.29 -20.33
N LEU A 924 7.91 -12.51 -20.02
CA LEU A 924 6.84 -13.23 -20.69
C LEU A 924 5.82 -13.67 -19.65
N ASP A 925 4.66 -13.01 -19.61
CA ASP A 925 3.56 -13.33 -18.70
C ASP A 925 2.45 -14.09 -19.45
N LEU A 926 2.30 -15.37 -19.10
CA LEU A 926 1.28 -16.29 -19.60
C LEU A 926 0.44 -16.86 -18.44
N ASN A 927 0.26 -16.09 -17.37
CA ASN A 927 -0.56 -16.53 -16.25
C ASN A 927 -2.04 -16.71 -16.67
N HIS A 928 -2.80 -17.59 -16.01
CA HIS A 928 -4.25 -17.77 -16.25
C HIS A 928 -4.65 -18.00 -17.72
N CYS A 929 -3.82 -18.68 -18.51
CA CYS A 929 -4.01 -18.83 -19.96
C CYS A 929 -4.68 -20.14 -20.42
N GLN A 930 -5.06 -21.04 -19.50
CA GLN A 930 -5.56 -22.40 -19.78
C GLN A 930 -4.56 -23.25 -20.59
N LEU A 931 -3.27 -23.03 -20.37
CA LEU A 931 -2.20 -23.77 -21.04
C LEU A 931 -2.09 -25.19 -20.49
N THR A 932 -1.80 -26.15 -21.37
CA THR A 932 -1.51 -27.55 -21.04
C THR A 932 -0.11 -27.87 -21.54
N ASP A 933 0.48 -28.99 -21.12
CA ASP A 933 1.80 -29.44 -21.57
C ASP A 933 1.93 -29.49 -23.10
N ARG A 934 0.84 -29.84 -23.81
CA ARG A 934 0.80 -29.88 -25.28
C ARG A 934 0.92 -28.48 -25.91
N HIS A 935 0.30 -27.47 -25.29
CA HIS A 935 0.34 -26.09 -25.77
C HIS A 935 1.74 -25.48 -25.62
N LEU A 936 2.45 -25.82 -24.54
CA LEU A 936 3.79 -25.27 -24.24
C LEU A 936 4.95 -25.99 -24.94
N GLN A 937 4.71 -27.18 -25.50
CA GLN A 937 5.72 -27.97 -26.23
C GLN A 937 6.53 -27.16 -27.27
N PRO A 938 5.92 -26.31 -28.13
CA PRO A 938 6.65 -25.53 -29.12
C PRO A 938 7.43 -24.35 -28.50
N LEU A 939 7.01 -23.87 -27.33
CA LEU A 939 7.64 -22.73 -26.65
C LEU A 939 8.91 -23.16 -25.91
N LEU A 940 8.93 -24.38 -25.38
CA LEU A 940 10.03 -24.92 -24.59
C LEU A 940 11.41 -24.70 -25.23
N THR A 941 11.55 -24.83 -26.55
CA THR A 941 12.86 -24.66 -27.21
C THR A 941 13.37 -23.22 -27.17
N HIS A 942 12.52 -22.23 -26.90
CA HIS A 942 12.84 -20.80 -26.99
C HIS A 942 12.65 -20.01 -25.68
N LEU A 943 12.01 -20.59 -24.65
CA LEU A 943 11.84 -19.96 -23.32
C LEU A 943 13.17 -19.56 -22.65
N HIS A 944 14.25 -20.19 -23.06
CA HIS A 944 15.61 -19.95 -22.58
C HIS A 944 16.12 -18.52 -22.84
N LYS A 945 15.41 -17.74 -23.67
CA LYS A 945 15.73 -16.35 -24.01
C LYS A 945 15.11 -15.31 -23.08
N VAL A 946 14.22 -15.71 -22.17
CA VAL A 946 13.46 -14.79 -21.30
C VAL A 946 14.11 -14.69 -19.91
N GLU A 947 14.08 -13.52 -19.26
CA GLU A 947 14.59 -13.37 -17.88
C GLU A 947 13.53 -13.70 -16.82
N VAL A 948 12.28 -13.27 -17.02
CA VAL A 948 11.14 -13.48 -16.13
C VAL A 948 10.02 -14.19 -16.89
N LEU A 949 9.68 -15.40 -16.47
CA LEU A 949 8.64 -16.23 -17.08
C LEU A 949 7.53 -16.51 -16.07
N ASP A 950 6.30 -16.07 -16.35
CA ASP A 950 5.13 -16.41 -15.55
C ASP A 950 4.23 -17.42 -16.28
N LEU A 951 4.10 -18.61 -15.71
CA LEU A 951 3.26 -19.70 -16.18
C LEU A 951 2.20 -20.09 -15.15
N SER A 952 1.90 -19.20 -14.19
CA SER A 952 1.03 -19.48 -13.06
C SER A 952 -0.44 -19.67 -13.47
N HIS A 953 -1.20 -20.44 -12.69
CA HIS A 953 -2.63 -20.69 -12.87
C HIS A 953 -2.99 -21.30 -14.24
N ASN A 954 -2.21 -22.29 -14.67
CA ASN A 954 -2.45 -23.09 -15.87
C ASN A 954 -2.67 -24.58 -15.52
N ASP A 955 -2.85 -25.44 -16.53
CA ASP A 955 -3.02 -26.89 -16.37
C ASP A 955 -1.71 -27.65 -16.68
N ILE A 956 -0.57 -27.12 -16.22
CA ILE A 956 0.77 -27.71 -16.43
C ILE A 956 0.99 -28.89 -15.47
N THR A 957 1.54 -30.00 -15.97
CA THR A 957 1.85 -31.21 -15.17
C THR A 957 3.35 -31.42 -14.97
N ASP A 958 3.70 -32.36 -14.09
CA ASP A 958 5.08 -32.75 -13.75
C ASP A 958 5.95 -33.02 -14.99
N ALA A 959 5.38 -33.62 -16.04
CA ALA A 959 6.09 -34.00 -17.27
C ALA A 959 6.68 -32.80 -18.02
N LEU A 960 6.00 -31.64 -18.02
CA LEU A 960 6.51 -30.41 -18.61
C LEU A 960 7.44 -29.68 -17.63
N THR A 961 7.12 -29.74 -16.33
CA THR A 961 7.88 -29.03 -15.31
C THR A 961 9.31 -29.57 -15.19
N ASP A 962 9.52 -30.87 -15.34
CA ASP A 962 10.86 -31.49 -15.44
C ASP A 962 11.69 -30.93 -16.59
N ARG A 963 11.05 -30.64 -17.73
CA ARG A 963 11.72 -30.08 -18.91
C ARG A 963 12.04 -28.60 -18.74
N ILE A 964 11.18 -27.84 -18.05
CA ILE A 964 11.47 -26.46 -17.66
C ILE A 964 12.65 -26.43 -16.67
N LEU A 965 12.70 -27.36 -15.71
CA LEU A 965 13.81 -27.50 -14.77
C LEU A 965 15.14 -27.78 -15.50
N GLN A 966 15.13 -28.68 -16.48
CA GLN A 966 16.31 -28.97 -17.31
C GLN A 966 16.76 -27.73 -18.11
N LEU A 967 15.81 -26.96 -18.62
CA LEU A 967 16.07 -25.74 -19.38
C LEU A 967 16.66 -24.62 -18.50
N VAL A 968 16.12 -24.43 -17.30
CA VAL A 968 16.62 -23.44 -16.32
C VAL A 968 17.98 -23.86 -15.73
N SER A 969 18.25 -25.16 -15.62
CA SER A 969 19.55 -25.70 -15.19
C SER A 969 20.65 -25.48 -16.24
N THR A 970 20.29 -25.45 -17.52
CA THR A 970 21.23 -25.27 -18.64
C THR A 970 21.37 -23.81 -19.08
N ASN A 971 20.46 -22.91 -18.68
CA ASN A 971 20.46 -21.51 -19.08
C ASN A 971 20.68 -20.54 -17.90
N THR A 972 21.61 -19.60 -18.10
CA THR A 972 22.00 -18.58 -17.09
C THR A 972 21.21 -17.28 -17.17
N SER A 973 20.36 -17.11 -18.19
CA SER A 973 19.65 -15.85 -18.49
C SER A 973 18.32 -15.75 -17.74
N ILE A 974 17.65 -16.88 -17.49
CA ILE A 974 16.41 -16.93 -16.70
C ILE A 974 16.74 -16.60 -15.23
N ARG A 975 16.09 -15.56 -14.71
CA ARG A 975 16.18 -15.10 -13.32
C ARG A 975 15.01 -15.57 -12.48
N THR A 976 13.80 -15.58 -13.04
CA THR A 976 12.57 -15.88 -12.31
C THR A 976 11.61 -16.71 -13.17
N VAL A 977 11.12 -17.82 -12.60
CA VAL A 977 10.04 -18.64 -13.19
C VAL A 977 8.94 -18.83 -12.16
N ARG A 978 7.73 -18.36 -12.47
CA ARG A 978 6.55 -18.50 -11.61
C ARG A 978 5.64 -19.62 -12.10
N LEU A 979 5.30 -20.53 -11.20
CA LEU A 979 4.52 -21.74 -11.51
C LEU A 979 3.34 -21.95 -10.53
N PHE A 980 2.87 -20.89 -9.88
CA PHE A 980 1.81 -20.98 -8.87
C PHE A 980 0.56 -21.68 -9.41
N ASN A 981 -0.12 -22.47 -8.57
CA ASN A 981 -1.43 -23.04 -8.87
C ASN A 981 -1.53 -23.79 -10.23
N ASN A 982 -0.54 -24.64 -10.52
CA ASN A 982 -0.54 -25.61 -11.63
C ASN A 982 -0.81 -27.05 -11.11
N ARG A 983 -1.00 -28.02 -12.01
CA ARG A 983 -1.22 -29.45 -11.68
C ARG A 983 0.10 -30.21 -11.41
N ILE A 984 1.00 -29.58 -10.67
CA ILE A 984 2.33 -30.12 -10.32
C ILE A 984 2.19 -30.93 -9.02
N LYS A 985 2.39 -32.25 -9.08
CA LYS A 985 2.36 -33.16 -7.92
C LYS A 985 3.72 -33.20 -7.22
N ASP A 986 4.84 -33.20 -7.97
CA ASP A 986 6.20 -33.20 -7.40
C ASP A 986 6.83 -31.81 -7.43
N ARG A 987 6.91 -31.17 -6.26
CA ARG A 987 7.49 -29.84 -6.10
C ARG A 987 8.91 -29.86 -5.55
N SER A 988 9.42 -31.03 -5.18
CA SER A 988 10.73 -31.19 -4.56
C SER A 988 11.91 -30.64 -5.39
N PRO A 989 11.91 -30.72 -6.74
CA PRO A 989 13.04 -30.22 -7.53
C PRO A 989 13.15 -28.69 -7.52
N PHE A 990 12.03 -27.98 -7.41
CA PHE A 990 11.96 -26.51 -7.50
C PHE A 990 12.35 -25.80 -6.21
N LEU A 991 12.20 -26.45 -5.06
CA LEU A 991 12.53 -25.87 -3.74
C LEU A 991 14.02 -25.57 -3.54
N THR A 992 14.88 -26.18 -4.36
CA THR A 992 16.34 -26.01 -4.26
C THR A 992 16.89 -24.85 -5.09
N ASP A 993 16.16 -24.39 -6.12
CA ASP A 993 16.59 -23.33 -7.01
C ASP A 993 15.79 -22.04 -6.75
N LYS A 994 16.48 -21.01 -6.23
CA LYS A 994 15.90 -19.71 -5.83
C LYS A 994 15.27 -18.93 -6.98
N ARG A 995 15.46 -19.36 -8.24
CA ARG A 995 14.84 -18.76 -9.42
C ARG A 995 13.39 -19.19 -9.62
N PHE A 996 12.93 -20.25 -8.95
CA PHE A 996 11.54 -20.71 -9.03
C PHE A 996 10.68 -20.16 -7.90
N GLU A 997 9.53 -19.62 -8.26
CA GLU A 997 8.48 -19.22 -7.32
C GLU A 997 7.27 -20.16 -7.51
N ILE A 998 7.05 -21.05 -6.53
CA ILE A 998 6.00 -22.09 -6.57
C ILE A 998 5.37 -22.26 -5.19
N TRP A 999 4.05 -22.05 -5.09
CA TRP A 999 3.26 -22.15 -3.85
C TRP A 999 2.10 -23.14 -3.99
#